data_AF-A0AAJ0CFA7-F1
#
_entry.id   AF-A0AAJ0CFA7-F1
#
_cell.length_a   1.000
_cell.length_b   1.000
_cell.length_c   1.000
_cell.angle_alpha   90.00
_cell.angle_beta   90.00
_cell.angle_gamma   90.00
#
_symmetry.space_group_name_H-M   'P 1'
#
loop_
_entity.id
_entity.type
_entity.pdbx_description
1 polymer ?
#
loop_
_entity_poly.entity_id
_entity_poly.type
_entity_poly.pdbx_seq_one_letter_code
_entity_poly.pdbx_strand_id
1 'polypeptide(L)'
;MGPPFWSALLWLGVAGATLAWSAATNATRSPSTSISGGFIIECESNQKCELVAKATVECGGTVRFTFKSDDFIGISGRLHNSTTKEDKEAFLSQFDGIKNKWMNLRAYQIPEIKAEEPWHVKPKRVVQADKGKRDKLEKSSVMVLNSREHQGFHIRRAKNDKRFERQWHHLITHVDKLHKEGFTGSGIKIAVIDSGVDYHLPALGGCFGRDCRVTVSEDFINDGPPDEPDCLIHGTAVASVLASNSRVAGYTGVAPNATIMSYRVVNCGGYATNDQMIAGWIRAKEDGAQIIVSSAGFVQGWAQSPEALVVARIVVSGVPCIVAHGNDRSKGLFHGRSPGSGRGVTSVGAFAFRETKVRRNGVRPVVVTGSDVGRAMTRALSSSKPVTVRARGLGQSEAGRIAGFLSYGPTWDLDIKPNVGSPGQSIPVLQPGEIYSYASGTSFAAPFLAGVFALVAEARGTFNPVTLNSLIMSTAEPQTTENGYFVSVAQQGGGLVKAWEAAHATTLVEPAALAFNDTDNRVSPISLRITNTAKAEVTYRLSNLAATTLYTFRGGSSLNPLSSDAADAQADIKLSQSSITIGAGQSATLDVSAADPKGLDAARLDLWSGWISIRGSDGTNLTVPYLGLGGSLRSAEVLASYARDASANNAAFILPRPPNGQTPSLYNQTTHPQGAVRVSAVTVHLGLVLGSPYLRVDVVPVDICSASPLIGRKGASTTTISDLSRACVRESIVTEFAGVKSIGQLPGYPQNYAMPGEVNLHWSGFLASGRYAPPGRYRIVARALSIMGDAANWTHWQTVRSPIFSISYDDNLFLTGDQPSEGEPSDPLYMGY
;
A
#
# COMPACT_ATOMS: atom_id res chain seq x y z
N MET A 1 -61.77 30.55 -35.51
CA MET A 1 -62.36 29.53 -36.40
C MET A 1 -62.03 28.16 -35.83
N GLY A 2 -63.04 27.33 -35.57
CA GLY A 2 -62.85 25.89 -35.26
C GLY A 2 -63.03 25.02 -36.51
N PRO A 3 -63.56 23.79 -36.38
CA PRO A 3 -62.86 22.50 -36.50
C PRO A 3 -63.19 21.83 -37.89
N PRO A 4 -63.05 20.50 -38.20
CA PRO A 4 -62.87 19.31 -37.35
C PRO A 4 -61.84 18.24 -37.87
N PHE A 5 -61.47 17.20 -37.09
CA PHE A 5 -61.92 15.77 -37.05
C PHE A 5 -61.95 14.99 -38.41
N TRP A 6 -61.99 13.65 -38.54
CA TRP A 6 -62.41 12.49 -37.69
C TRP A 6 -61.50 11.26 -38.00
N SER A 7 -60.86 10.57 -37.04
CA SER A 7 -61.34 9.36 -36.30
C SER A 7 -60.89 8.01 -36.91
N ALA A 8 -60.85 6.84 -36.23
CA ALA A 8 -61.33 6.46 -34.89
C ALA A 8 -60.56 5.25 -34.29
N LEU A 9 -60.41 5.25 -32.95
CA LEU A 9 -60.68 4.16 -31.97
C LEU A 9 -60.35 2.68 -32.27
N LEU A 10 -59.56 2.04 -31.39
CA LEU A 10 -60.10 1.10 -30.37
C LEU A 10 -59.08 0.68 -29.28
N TRP A 11 -59.64 0.27 -28.14
CA TRP A 11 -59.05 -0.03 -26.83
C TRP A 11 -58.18 -1.31 -26.74
N LEU A 12 -57.19 -1.31 -25.84
CA LEU A 12 -57.24 -2.04 -24.55
C LEU A 12 -55.99 -1.80 -23.71
N GLY A 13 -56.15 -1.69 -22.38
CA GLY A 13 -55.04 -1.53 -21.44
C GLY A 13 -54.76 -2.83 -20.67
N VAL A 14 -53.47 -3.08 -20.37
CA VAL A 14 -53.03 -4.03 -19.33
C VAL A 14 -51.90 -3.37 -18.54
N ALA A 15 -51.90 -3.55 -17.23
CA ALA A 15 -50.91 -2.97 -16.33
C ALA A 15 -49.50 -3.49 -16.61
N GLY A 16 -48.59 -2.59 -16.98
CA GLY A 16 -47.15 -2.87 -17.01
C GLY A 16 -46.56 -2.75 -15.62
N ALA A 17 -46.34 -3.87 -14.94
CA ALA A 17 -45.66 -3.88 -13.65
C ALA A 17 -44.25 -3.28 -13.77
N THR A 18 -43.99 -2.17 -13.09
CA THR A 18 -42.64 -1.69 -12.84
C THR A 18 -41.97 -2.67 -11.88
N LEU A 19 -41.33 -3.69 -12.44
CA LEU A 19 -40.43 -4.57 -11.70
C LEU A 19 -39.31 -3.73 -11.12
N ALA A 20 -39.44 -3.42 -9.83
CA ALA A 20 -38.33 -2.97 -9.02
C ALA A 20 -37.27 -4.07 -9.04
N TRP A 21 -36.25 -3.89 -9.87
CA TRP A 21 -35.02 -4.67 -9.71
C TRP A 21 -34.42 -4.26 -8.37
N SER A 22 -34.64 -5.12 -7.38
CA SER A 22 -33.83 -5.15 -6.18
C SER A 22 -32.38 -5.35 -6.62
N ALA A 23 -31.67 -4.23 -6.72
CA ALA A 23 -30.24 -4.24 -6.57
C ALA A 23 -29.98 -4.69 -5.13
N ALA A 24 -29.94 -6.01 -4.94
CA ALA A 24 -29.25 -6.63 -3.82
C ALA A 24 -27.80 -6.18 -3.96
N THR A 25 -27.51 -5.04 -3.34
CA THR A 25 -26.15 -4.61 -3.06
C THR A 25 -25.60 -5.70 -2.16
N ASN A 26 -24.90 -6.65 -2.79
CA ASN A 26 -23.98 -7.51 -2.08
C ASN A 26 -23.00 -6.57 -1.40
N ALA A 27 -23.28 -6.28 -0.12
CA ALA A 27 -22.35 -5.73 0.81
C ALA A 27 -21.27 -6.79 0.99
N THR A 28 -20.36 -6.85 0.03
CA THR A 28 -19.06 -7.46 0.19
C THR A 28 -18.39 -6.70 1.33
N ARG A 29 -18.63 -7.19 2.56
CA ARG A 29 -17.82 -6.87 3.74
C ARG A 29 -16.39 -7.01 3.26
N SER A 30 -15.69 -5.90 3.09
CA SER A 30 -14.24 -5.93 2.93
C SER A 30 -13.73 -6.69 4.15
N PRO A 31 -12.97 -7.80 3.99
CA PRO A 31 -12.52 -8.58 5.12
C PRO A 31 -11.78 -7.64 6.08
N SER A 32 -12.05 -7.78 7.38
CA SER A 32 -11.53 -6.86 8.38
C SER A 32 -10.00 -6.81 8.26
N THR A 33 -9.46 -5.65 7.93
CA THR A 33 -8.01 -5.41 7.72
C THR A 33 -7.20 -5.45 9.02
N SER A 34 -7.73 -6.11 10.05
CA SER A 34 -7.15 -6.32 11.36
C SER A 34 -7.69 -7.57 12.04
N ILE A 35 -6.85 -8.31 12.75
CA ILE A 35 -7.26 -9.42 13.60
C ILE A 35 -7.95 -8.88 14.87
N SER A 36 -9.20 -9.26 15.07
CA SER A 36 -9.99 -8.90 16.24
C SER A 36 -9.33 -9.37 17.54
N GLY A 37 -9.23 -8.47 18.53
CA GLY A 37 -8.49 -8.72 19.78
C GLY A 37 -6.96 -8.73 19.64
N GLY A 38 -6.41 -8.56 18.43
CA GLY A 38 -4.96 -8.57 18.18
C GLY A 38 -4.25 -7.28 18.61
N PHE A 39 -3.03 -7.43 19.14
CA PHE A 39 -2.11 -6.34 19.52
C PHE A 39 -0.64 -6.74 19.33
N ILE A 40 0.24 -5.74 19.20
CA ILE A 40 1.70 -5.88 19.31
C ILE A 40 2.18 -4.90 20.38
N ILE A 41 3.14 -5.31 21.22
CA ILE A 41 3.84 -4.41 22.14
C ILE A 41 5.36 -4.55 22.03
N GLU A 42 6.08 -3.50 22.40
CA GLU A 42 7.52 -3.50 22.65
C GLU A 42 7.77 -3.29 24.15
N CYS A 43 8.72 -4.01 24.74
CA CYS A 43 9.06 -3.94 26.15
C CYS A 43 10.45 -3.36 26.41
N GLU A 44 10.69 -2.94 27.65
CA GLU A 44 12.01 -2.57 28.14
C GLU A 44 12.97 -3.76 28.24
N SER A 45 12.46 -4.94 28.61
CA SER A 45 13.24 -6.18 28.73
C SER A 45 12.38 -7.42 28.46
N ASN A 46 13.06 -8.56 28.21
CA ASN A 46 12.40 -9.85 28.00
C ASN A 46 11.48 -10.22 29.17
N GLN A 47 11.93 -10.00 30.42
CA GLN A 47 11.16 -10.28 31.63
C GLN A 47 9.83 -9.50 31.68
N LYS A 48 9.83 -8.23 31.24
CA LYS A 48 8.60 -7.42 31.18
C LYS A 48 7.62 -7.98 30.14
N CYS A 49 8.11 -8.39 28.98
CA CYS A 49 7.29 -9.02 27.95
C CYS A 49 6.75 -10.41 28.36
N GLU A 50 7.52 -11.19 29.12
CA GLU A 50 7.09 -12.49 29.66
C GLU A 50 5.93 -12.35 30.66
N LEU A 51 5.89 -11.28 31.46
CA LEU A 51 4.75 -10.98 32.35
C LEU A 51 3.46 -10.75 31.55
N VAL A 52 3.52 -9.93 30.49
CA VAL A 52 2.35 -9.68 29.62
C VAL A 52 1.96 -10.93 28.85
N ALA A 53 2.92 -11.70 28.35
CA ALA A 53 2.69 -12.96 27.64
C ALA A 53 1.96 -13.98 28.53
N LYS A 54 2.42 -14.16 29.77
CA LYS A 54 1.79 -15.03 30.76
C LYS A 54 0.36 -14.58 31.05
N ALA A 55 0.16 -13.29 31.37
CA ALA A 55 -1.17 -12.75 31.64
C ALA A 55 -2.13 -12.85 30.43
N THR A 56 -1.60 -12.76 29.21
CA THR A 56 -2.37 -12.94 27.95
C THR A 56 -2.94 -14.34 27.86
N VAL A 57 -2.21 -15.37 28.31
CA VAL A 57 -2.70 -16.75 28.37
C VAL A 57 -3.63 -16.96 29.56
N GLU A 58 -3.32 -16.40 30.73
CA GLU A 58 -4.13 -16.51 31.95
C GLU A 58 -5.52 -15.90 31.80
N CYS A 59 -5.69 -14.83 31.00
CA CYS A 59 -6.99 -14.26 30.66
C CYS A 59 -7.71 -14.98 29.48
N GLY A 60 -7.24 -16.17 29.09
CA GLY A 60 -7.82 -16.98 28.01
C GLY A 60 -7.55 -16.44 26.60
N GLY A 61 -6.53 -15.59 26.42
CA GLY A 61 -6.04 -15.16 25.11
C GLY A 61 -4.97 -16.09 24.53
N THR A 62 -4.28 -15.63 23.50
CA THR A 62 -3.22 -16.37 22.82
C THR A 62 -2.05 -15.46 22.48
N VAL A 63 -0.85 -15.82 22.92
CA VAL A 63 0.40 -15.22 22.42
C VAL A 63 0.68 -15.80 21.03
N ARG A 64 0.79 -14.93 20.03
CA ARG A 64 1.05 -15.31 18.63
C ARG A 64 2.54 -15.41 18.34
N PHE A 65 3.29 -14.42 18.82
CA PHE A 65 4.75 -14.37 18.68
C PHE A 65 5.38 -13.76 19.93
N THR A 66 6.58 -14.22 20.27
CA THR A 66 7.46 -13.59 21.25
C THR A 66 8.75 -13.24 20.54
N PHE A 67 9.12 -11.96 20.58
CA PHE A 67 10.29 -11.41 19.92
C PHE A 67 11.36 -11.13 20.98
N LYS A 68 12.51 -11.80 20.88
CA LYS A 68 13.63 -11.72 21.83
C LYS A 68 14.92 -11.30 21.12
N SER A 69 14.82 -10.28 20.27
CA SER A 69 15.91 -9.81 19.42
C SER A 69 16.42 -8.44 19.88
N ASP A 70 17.69 -8.13 19.60
CA ASP A 70 18.30 -6.84 19.94
C ASP A 70 17.59 -5.66 19.24
N ASP A 71 17.05 -5.88 18.04
CA ASP A 71 16.26 -4.86 17.32
C ASP A 71 14.85 -4.72 17.88
N PHE A 72 14.29 -5.76 18.50
CA PHE A 72 12.91 -5.78 18.99
C PHE A 72 12.68 -6.83 20.09
N ILE A 73 12.47 -6.31 21.31
CA ILE A 73 11.96 -7.09 22.44
C ILE A 73 10.47 -6.80 22.55
N GLY A 74 9.62 -7.78 22.27
CA GLY A 74 8.19 -7.57 22.11
C GLY A 74 7.36 -8.85 22.15
N ILE A 75 6.04 -8.70 22.15
CA ILE A 75 5.11 -9.81 21.88
C ILE A 75 4.01 -9.36 20.92
N SER A 76 3.51 -10.31 20.14
CA SER A 76 2.19 -10.24 19.50
C SER A 76 1.23 -11.14 20.26
N GLY A 77 0.03 -10.63 20.55
CA GLY A 77 -1.00 -11.35 21.27
C GLY A 77 -2.40 -11.10 20.71
N ARG A 78 -3.34 -11.97 21.08
CA ARG A 78 -4.76 -11.85 20.77
C ARG A 78 -5.56 -12.13 22.04
N LEU A 79 -6.40 -11.18 22.45
CA LEU A 79 -7.37 -11.39 23.51
C LEU A 79 -8.71 -11.82 22.87
N HIS A 80 -9.18 -13.04 23.12
CA HIS A 80 -10.40 -13.54 22.46
C HIS A 80 -11.68 -12.87 22.99
N ASN A 81 -11.70 -12.56 24.29
CA ASN A 81 -12.85 -11.93 24.97
C ASN A 81 -12.77 -10.39 25.03
N SER A 82 -11.69 -9.79 24.51
CA SER A 82 -11.40 -8.35 24.62
C SER A 82 -11.03 -7.81 23.25
N THR A 83 -12.07 -7.56 22.45
CA THR A 83 -11.92 -7.23 21.02
C THR A 83 -11.74 -5.74 20.76
N THR A 84 -12.22 -4.87 21.67
CA THR A 84 -12.09 -3.40 21.56
C THR A 84 -10.67 -2.94 21.86
N LYS A 85 -10.34 -1.71 21.48
CA LYS A 85 -9.03 -1.13 21.79
C LYS A 85 -8.90 -0.84 23.29
N GLU A 86 -9.98 -0.42 23.92
CA GLU A 86 -10.10 -0.05 25.32
C GLU A 86 -9.88 -1.25 26.23
N ASP A 87 -10.46 -2.42 25.92
CA ASP A 87 -10.20 -3.64 26.69
C ASP A 87 -8.72 -4.03 26.62
N LYS A 88 -8.09 -3.89 25.44
CA LYS A 88 -6.66 -4.13 25.24
C LYS A 88 -5.79 -3.08 25.94
N GLU A 89 -6.18 -1.81 25.96
CA GLU A 89 -5.49 -0.75 26.69
C GLU A 89 -5.63 -0.91 28.20
N ALA A 90 -6.80 -1.32 28.71
CA ALA A 90 -7.05 -1.63 30.12
C ALA A 90 -6.33 -2.89 30.58
N PHE A 91 -6.20 -3.91 29.72
CA PHE A 91 -5.31 -5.05 29.95
C PHE A 91 -3.86 -4.59 30.02
N LEU A 92 -3.37 -3.89 28.98
CA LEU A 92 -1.97 -3.47 28.87
C LEU A 92 -1.58 -2.28 29.78
N SER A 93 -2.50 -1.65 30.50
CA SER A 93 -2.20 -0.60 31.49
C SER A 93 -1.79 -1.17 32.85
N GLN A 94 -2.01 -2.46 33.09
CA GLN A 94 -1.63 -3.16 34.32
C GLN A 94 -0.13 -3.51 34.38
N PHE A 95 0.64 -3.19 33.34
CA PHE A 95 2.04 -3.59 33.18
C PHE A 95 2.96 -2.40 32.90
N ASP A 96 3.91 -2.18 33.82
CA ASP A 96 5.00 -1.21 33.63
C ASP A 96 6.09 -1.76 32.70
N GLY A 97 6.77 -0.87 31.98
CA GLY A 97 7.90 -1.20 31.12
C GLY A 97 7.51 -1.66 29.71
N ILE A 98 6.32 -1.27 29.25
CA ILE A 98 5.92 -1.34 27.84
C ILE A 98 6.30 0.00 27.17
N LYS A 99 7.25 -0.05 26.23
CA LYS A 99 7.72 1.12 25.45
C LYS A 99 6.71 1.57 24.41
N ASN A 100 6.22 0.64 23.60
CA ASN A 100 5.33 0.92 22.47
C ASN A 100 4.14 -0.02 22.46
N LYS A 101 3.00 0.50 22.00
CA LYS A 101 1.68 -0.16 22.03
C LYS A 101 0.98 0.00 20.68
N TRP A 102 0.87 -1.07 19.90
CA TRP A 102 0.14 -1.11 18.63
C TRP A 102 -1.12 -1.97 18.80
N MET A 103 -2.23 -1.30 19.09
CA MET A 103 -3.47 -1.94 19.51
C MET A 103 -4.27 -2.62 18.41
N ASN A 104 -3.80 -2.65 17.17
CA ASN A 104 -4.45 -3.35 16.06
C ASN A 104 -3.40 -4.11 15.27
N LEU A 105 -3.45 -5.44 15.34
CA LEU A 105 -2.70 -6.30 14.42
C LEU A 105 -3.36 -6.22 13.05
N ARG A 106 -2.75 -5.51 12.09
CA ARG A 106 -3.33 -5.31 10.76
C ARG A 106 -3.05 -6.52 9.84
N ALA A 107 -3.87 -6.64 8.81
CA ALA A 107 -3.72 -7.60 7.73
C ALA A 107 -3.58 -6.87 6.39
N TYR A 108 -2.71 -7.38 5.54
CA TYR A 108 -2.47 -6.93 4.16
C TYR A 108 -2.72 -8.10 3.22
N GLN A 109 -3.18 -7.82 1.99
CA GLN A 109 -3.32 -8.82 0.93
C GLN A 109 -2.40 -8.46 -0.24
N ILE A 110 -1.51 -9.39 -0.61
CA ILE A 110 -0.76 -9.33 -1.87
C ILE A 110 -1.76 -9.42 -3.04
N PRO A 111 -1.67 -8.54 -4.05
CA PRO A 111 -2.41 -8.71 -5.30
C PRO A 111 -1.98 -10.02 -5.99
N GLU A 112 -2.94 -10.86 -6.36
CA GLU A 112 -2.69 -12.06 -7.18
C GLU A 112 -1.81 -11.76 -8.40
N ILE A 113 -0.93 -12.70 -8.76
CA ILE A 113 -0.14 -12.60 -10.00
C ILE A 113 -1.08 -12.76 -11.19
N LYS A 114 -1.56 -11.62 -11.68
CA LYS A 114 -2.17 -11.52 -13.00
C LYS A 114 -1.06 -11.61 -14.04
N ALA A 115 -0.81 -12.81 -14.52
CA ALA A 115 0.01 -13.01 -15.71
C ALA A 115 -0.48 -12.08 -16.82
N GLU A 116 0.42 -11.32 -17.45
CA GLU A 116 0.00 -10.34 -18.47
C GLU A 116 -0.67 -11.07 -19.64
N GLU A 117 -1.98 -10.83 -19.85
CA GLU A 117 -2.68 -11.35 -21.03
C GLU A 117 -1.91 -10.92 -22.29
N PRO A 118 -1.59 -11.85 -23.22
CA PRO A 118 -0.78 -11.54 -24.39
C PRO A 118 -1.55 -10.64 -25.36
N TRP A 119 -1.39 -9.32 -25.19
CA TRP A 119 -1.85 -8.22 -26.05
C TRP A 119 -3.05 -8.56 -26.93
N HIS A 120 -4.23 -8.68 -26.30
CA HIS A 120 -5.48 -8.87 -27.01
C HIS A 120 -5.84 -7.64 -27.86
N VAL A 121 -5.44 -7.66 -29.13
CA VAL A 121 -6.12 -6.91 -30.18
C VAL A 121 -7.52 -7.49 -30.29
N LYS A 122 -8.48 -6.93 -29.53
CA LYS A 122 -9.89 -7.31 -29.59
C LYS A 122 -10.34 -7.25 -31.05
N PRO A 123 -10.77 -8.36 -31.68
CA PRO A 123 -11.51 -8.27 -32.93
C PRO A 123 -12.76 -7.45 -32.65
N LYS A 124 -12.94 -6.32 -33.34
CA LYS A 124 -14.26 -5.66 -33.34
C LYS A 124 -15.26 -6.69 -33.85
N ARG A 125 -16.40 -6.81 -33.17
CA ARG A 125 -17.53 -7.67 -33.59
C ARG A 125 -17.72 -7.55 -35.10
N VAL A 126 -17.56 -8.67 -35.81
CA VAL A 126 -18.19 -8.80 -37.12
C VAL A 126 -19.69 -8.90 -36.83
N VAL A 127 -20.41 -7.81 -37.10
CA VAL A 127 -21.86 -7.86 -37.18
C VAL A 127 -22.18 -8.68 -38.43
N GLN A 128 -22.49 -9.96 -38.23
CA GLN A 128 -22.97 -10.81 -39.31
C GLN A 128 -24.43 -10.44 -39.58
N ALA A 129 -24.63 -9.41 -40.39
CA ALA A 129 -25.94 -9.06 -40.92
C ALA A 129 -26.43 -10.16 -41.87
N ASP A 130 -27.73 -10.41 -41.80
CA ASP A 130 -28.45 -11.48 -42.49
C ASP A 130 -28.08 -11.68 -43.97
N LYS A 131 -27.95 -12.95 -44.36
CA LYS A 131 -28.34 -13.42 -45.69
C LYS A 131 -29.36 -14.52 -45.49
N GLY A 132 -30.63 -14.16 -45.72
CA GLY A 132 -31.78 -14.95 -45.29
C GLY A 132 -31.88 -16.36 -45.87
N LYS A 133 -32.79 -17.13 -45.24
CA LYS A 133 -32.96 -18.61 -45.18
C LYS A 133 -32.40 -19.12 -43.84
N ARG A 134 -33.19 -19.12 -42.75
CA ARG A 134 -34.36 -20.00 -42.55
C ARG A 134 -34.14 -21.37 -43.19
N ASP A 135 -33.60 -22.31 -42.43
CA ASP A 135 -34.42 -23.42 -41.93
C ASP A 135 -33.76 -24.22 -40.79
N LYS A 136 -34.60 -24.54 -39.80
CA LYS A 136 -34.53 -25.66 -38.85
C LYS A 136 -33.15 -26.14 -38.34
N LEU A 137 -32.82 -25.70 -37.13
CA LEU A 137 -32.14 -26.57 -36.16
C LEU A 137 -32.93 -26.55 -34.84
N GLU A 138 -33.76 -27.57 -34.69
CA GLU A 138 -34.46 -27.93 -33.45
C GLU A 138 -33.49 -28.58 -32.46
N LYS A 139 -33.82 -28.51 -31.16
CA LYS A 139 -33.42 -29.45 -30.09
C LYS A 139 -31.90 -29.58 -29.79
N SER A 140 -31.46 -28.99 -28.67
CA SER A 140 -31.23 -29.75 -27.41
C SER A 140 -30.32 -29.01 -26.42
N SER A 141 -30.71 -29.07 -25.14
CA SER A 141 -29.84 -29.09 -23.95
C SER A 141 -28.90 -27.91 -23.65
N VAL A 142 -29.24 -27.20 -22.57
CA VAL A 142 -28.30 -26.50 -21.69
C VAL A 142 -27.27 -27.49 -21.15
N MET A 143 -25.99 -27.11 -21.14
CA MET A 143 -24.99 -27.73 -20.27
C MET A 143 -24.32 -26.63 -19.43
N VAL A 144 -24.66 -26.62 -18.14
CA VAL A 144 -23.85 -25.96 -17.11
C VAL A 144 -22.61 -26.82 -16.91
N LEU A 145 -21.42 -26.22 -16.96
CA LEU A 145 -20.20 -26.87 -16.46
C LEU A 145 -19.66 -26.09 -15.27
N ASN A 146 -19.60 -26.81 -14.15
CA ASN A 146 -19.03 -26.36 -12.89
C ASN A 146 -17.52 -26.16 -13.00
N SER A 147 -16.98 -25.33 -12.12
CA SER A 147 -15.54 -25.17 -11.95
C SER A 147 -14.89 -26.45 -11.41
N ARG A 148 -14.24 -27.23 -12.28
CA ARG A 148 -13.07 -28.10 -12.03
C ARG A 148 -12.79 -28.97 -13.27
N GLU A 149 -11.96 -28.49 -14.19
CA GLU A 149 -11.11 -29.35 -15.04
C GLU A 149 -10.06 -28.53 -15.79
N HIS A 150 -8.82 -29.01 -15.81
CA HIS A 150 -7.73 -28.41 -16.57
C HIS A 150 -7.89 -28.68 -18.08
N GLN A 151 -8.14 -27.67 -18.93
CA GLN A 151 -7.59 -27.65 -20.30
C GLN A 151 -7.34 -26.21 -20.81
N GLY A 152 -6.12 -25.96 -21.30
CA GLY A 152 -5.98 -25.27 -22.58
C GLY A 152 -5.79 -23.74 -22.65
N PHE A 153 -5.35 -23.03 -21.60
CA PHE A 153 -4.84 -21.66 -21.81
C PHE A 153 -3.53 -21.72 -22.62
N HIS A 154 -3.57 -21.25 -23.88
CA HIS A 154 -2.37 -21.11 -24.72
C HIS A 154 -1.50 -19.91 -24.27
N ILE A 155 -0.80 -20.09 -23.16
CA ILE A 155 0.27 -19.20 -22.71
C ILE A 155 1.37 -19.20 -23.77
N ARG A 156 1.66 -18.04 -24.36
CA ARG A 156 2.84 -17.89 -25.24
C ARG A 156 4.11 -18.03 -24.41
N ARG A 157 4.84 -19.14 -24.60
CA ARG A 157 6.21 -19.32 -24.08
C ARG A 157 7.07 -18.10 -24.41
N ALA A 158 7.74 -17.53 -23.40
CA ALA A 158 8.66 -16.40 -23.57
C ALA A 158 9.86 -16.70 -24.50
N LYS A 159 10.14 -17.98 -24.80
CA LYS A 159 11.24 -18.48 -25.66
C LYS A 159 11.33 -17.88 -27.08
N ASN A 160 10.30 -17.21 -27.59
CA ASN A 160 10.32 -16.54 -28.91
C ASN A 160 10.26 -15.00 -28.79
N ASP A 161 10.46 -14.44 -27.60
CA ASP A 161 10.46 -12.99 -27.36
C ASP A 161 11.89 -12.47 -27.19
N LYS A 162 12.31 -11.56 -28.08
CA LYS A 162 13.64 -10.94 -28.04
C LYS A 162 13.94 -10.19 -26.74
N ARG A 163 12.90 -9.77 -25.99
CA ARG A 163 13.06 -9.13 -24.67
C ARG A 163 13.56 -10.15 -23.64
N PHE A 164 13.08 -11.39 -23.72
CA PHE A 164 13.51 -12.51 -22.91
C PHE A 164 14.92 -12.97 -23.32
N GLU A 165 15.13 -13.25 -24.61
CA GLU A 165 16.43 -13.68 -25.16
C GLU A 165 17.59 -12.72 -24.85
N ARG A 166 17.32 -11.42 -24.74
CA ARG A 166 18.33 -10.37 -24.49
C ARG A 166 18.45 -9.93 -23.04
N GLN A 167 17.58 -10.43 -22.14
CA GLN A 167 17.46 -9.98 -20.76
C GLN A 167 17.55 -8.45 -20.61
N TRP A 168 16.63 -7.72 -21.28
CA TRP A 168 16.67 -6.25 -21.39
C TRP A 168 16.88 -5.52 -20.05
N HIS A 169 16.35 -6.08 -18.97
CA HIS A 169 16.44 -5.59 -17.60
C HIS A 169 17.89 -5.59 -17.08
N HIS A 170 18.70 -6.59 -17.44
CA HIS A 170 20.13 -6.62 -17.11
C HIS A 170 20.92 -5.57 -17.91
N LEU A 171 20.62 -5.43 -19.21
CA LEU A 171 21.33 -4.48 -20.08
C LEU A 171 21.15 -3.02 -19.64
N ILE A 172 19.93 -2.63 -19.23
CA ILE A 172 19.63 -1.21 -18.94
C ILE A 172 20.10 -0.76 -17.56
N THR A 173 20.35 -1.73 -16.68
CA THR A 173 20.90 -1.56 -15.33
C THR A 173 22.38 -1.91 -15.24
N HIS A 174 22.98 -2.37 -16.35
CA HIS A 174 24.37 -2.84 -16.45
C HIS A 174 24.74 -4.03 -15.54
N VAL A 175 23.76 -4.81 -15.10
CA VAL A 175 23.99 -6.11 -14.44
C VAL A 175 24.78 -7.05 -15.37
N ASP A 176 24.56 -6.96 -16.68
CA ASP A 176 25.29 -7.76 -17.68
C ASP A 176 26.80 -7.46 -17.73
N LYS A 177 27.24 -6.27 -17.29
CA LYS A 177 28.67 -5.93 -17.18
C LYS A 177 29.28 -6.63 -15.97
N LEU A 178 28.62 -6.57 -14.80
CA LEU A 178 29.06 -7.25 -13.58
C LEU A 178 29.10 -8.77 -13.75
N HIS A 179 28.12 -9.37 -14.43
CA HIS A 179 28.13 -10.80 -14.78
C HIS A 179 29.34 -11.20 -15.64
N LYS A 180 29.80 -10.33 -16.57
CA LYS A 180 31.01 -10.57 -17.39
C LYS A 180 32.30 -10.46 -16.59
N GLU A 181 32.29 -9.70 -15.49
CA GLU A 181 33.41 -9.56 -14.55
C GLU A 181 33.44 -10.69 -13.50
N GLY A 182 32.41 -11.55 -13.46
CA GLY A 182 32.30 -12.72 -12.59
C GLY A 182 31.43 -12.51 -11.35
N PHE A 183 31.01 -11.27 -11.07
CA PHE A 183 30.09 -10.98 -9.97
C PHE A 183 28.73 -11.60 -10.25
N THR A 184 28.28 -12.47 -9.34
CA THR A 184 27.11 -13.35 -9.50
C THR A 184 26.33 -13.55 -8.19
N GLY A 185 26.72 -12.85 -7.12
CA GLY A 185 26.20 -13.02 -5.76
C GLY A 185 26.83 -14.20 -5.02
N SER A 186 28.01 -14.67 -5.45
CA SER A 186 28.60 -15.90 -4.92
C SER A 186 28.97 -15.75 -3.45
N GLY A 187 28.50 -16.67 -2.61
CA GLY A 187 28.73 -16.62 -1.16
C GLY A 187 27.89 -15.59 -0.40
N ILE A 188 26.92 -14.94 -1.05
CA ILE A 188 26.01 -13.97 -0.42
C ILE A 188 24.69 -14.64 -0.05
N LYS A 189 24.29 -14.51 1.21
CA LYS A 189 23.00 -14.95 1.74
C LYS A 189 21.94 -13.85 1.63
N ILE A 190 20.86 -14.13 0.93
CA ILE A 190 19.75 -13.21 0.71
C ILE A 190 18.46 -13.85 1.21
N ALA A 191 17.80 -13.19 2.16
CA ALA A 191 16.52 -13.64 2.68
C ALA A 191 15.34 -13.06 1.89
N VAL A 192 14.35 -13.89 1.60
CA VAL A 192 13.12 -13.56 0.88
C VAL A 192 11.95 -13.71 1.85
N ILE A 193 11.35 -12.59 2.24
CA ILE A 193 10.21 -12.51 3.16
C ILE A 193 8.92 -12.37 2.32
N ASP A 194 8.24 -13.48 2.03
CA ASP A 194 7.19 -13.54 1.00
C ASP A 194 6.18 -14.70 1.26
N SER A 195 5.54 -15.27 0.23
CA SER A 195 4.69 -16.47 0.35
C SER A 195 5.42 -17.82 0.42
N GLY A 196 6.76 -17.79 0.42
CA GLY A 196 7.61 -18.98 0.37
C GLY A 196 8.43 -19.05 -0.93
N VAL A 197 9.15 -20.15 -1.15
CA VAL A 197 9.94 -20.37 -2.39
C VAL A 197 9.95 -21.85 -2.73
N ASP A 198 9.42 -22.22 -3.90
CA ASP A 198 9.48 -23.59 -4.41
C ASP A 198 10.91 -23.95 -4.84
N TYR A 199 11.65 -24.52 -3.89
CA TYR A 199 13.03 -24.98 -4.05
C TYR A 199 13.18 -26.24 -4.91
N HIS A 200 12.09 -26.94 -5.24
CA HIS A 200 12.13 -28.13 -6.11
C HIS A 200 12.39 -27.76 -7.57
N LEU A 201 12.20 -26.49 -7.96
CA LEU A 201 12.43 -26.02 -9.32
C LEU A 201 13.93 -25.97 -9.64
N PRO A 202 14.42 -26.66 -10.69
CA PRO A 202 15.85 -26.66 -11.05
C PRO A 202 16.43 -25.26 -11.27
N ALA A 203 15.63 -24.34 -11.81
CA ALA A 203 15.97 -22.93 -11.93
C ALA A 203 16.41 -22.26 -10.60
N LEU A 204 15.86 -22.70 -9.46
CA LEU A 204 16.17 -22.19 -8.11
C LEU A 204 17.07 -23.14 -7.30
N GLY A 205 17.61 -24.19 -7.92
CA GLY A 205 18.56 -25.13 -7.32
C GLY A 205 18.07 -26.58 -7.30
N GLY A 206 16.75 -26.82 -7.31
CA GLY A 206 16.16 -28.16 -7.34
C GLY A 206 16.32 -28.98 -6.06
N CYS A 207 16.73 -28.36 -4.94
CA CYS A 207 16.86 -29.00 -3.64
C CYS A 207 16.82 -27.99 -2.49
N PHE A 208 16.59 -28.49 -1.28
CA PHE A 208 16.60 -27.74 -0.02
C PHE A 208 17.62 -28.34 0.97
N GLY A 209 18.31 -27.48 1.71
CA GLY A 209 19.25 -27.87 2.76
C GLY A 209 20.58 -27.13 2.68
N ARG A 210 21.53 -27.49 3.56
CA ARG A 210 22.81 -26.79 3.76
C ARG A 210 23.63 -26.61 2.48
N ASP A 211 23.65 -27.62 1.61
CA ASP A 211 24.46 -27.66 0.40
C ASP A 211 23.65 -27.28 -0.87
N CYS A 212 22.42 -26.80 -0.68
CA CYS A 212 21.51 -26.35 -1.74
C CYS A 212 21.51 -24.83 -1.88
N ARG A 213 20.92 -24.32 -2.97
CA ARG A 213 20.76 -22.86 -3.14
C ARG A 213 19.77 -22.29 -2.11
N VAL A 214 18.68 -23.01 -1.82
CA VAL A 214 17.74 -22.66 -0.75
C VAL A 214 18.16 -23.41 0.51
N THR A 215 18.63 -22.65 1.51
CA THR A 215 19.23 -23.20 2.74
C THR A 215 18.33 -23.08 3.97
N VAL A 216 17.36 -22.16 3.94
CA VAL A 216 16.32 -21.98 4.97
C VAL A 216 14.97 -21.92 4.26
N SER A 217 13.96 -22.54 4.87
CA SER A 217 12.55 -22.46 4.47
C SER A 217 11.71 -22.58 5.74
N GLU A 218 11.30 -21.44 6.30
CA GLU A 218 10.55 -21.38 7.56
C GLU A 218 9.17 -20.73 7.35
N ASP A 219 8.15 -21.25 8.03
CA ASP A 219 6.74 -20.87 7.86
C ASP A 219 6.15 -20.30 9.16
N PHE A 220 5.64 -19.06 9.09
CA PHE A 220 5.03 -18.34 10.21
C PHE A 220 3.49 -18.35 10.21
N ILE A 221 2.89 -19.26 9.46
CA ILE A 221 1.45 -19.32 9.18
C ILE A 221 0.92 -20.74 9.41
N ASN A 222 1.65 -21.75 8.93
CA ASN A 222 1.27 -23.15 8.93
C ASN A 222 -0.05 -23.42 8.19
N ASP A 223 -0.23 -22.83 7.00
CA ASP A 223 -1.36 -23.09 6.11
C ASP A 223 -0.93 -23.77 4.78
N GLY A 224 -1.83 -24.54 4.16
CA GLY A 224 -1.54 -25.23 2.90
C GLY A 224 -0.90 -26.62 3.04
N PRO A 225 -0.54 -27.28 1.91
CA PRO A 225 -0.04 -28.64 1.91
C PRO A 225 1.37 -28.77 2.51
N PRO A 226 1.68 -29.84 3.27
CA PRO A 226 3.00 -30.03 3.91
C PRO A 226 4.20 -30.03 2.95
N ASP A 227 3.98 -30.44 1.69
CA ASP A 227 5.00 -30.60 0.66
C ASP A 227 5.00 -29.47 -0.41
N GLU A 228 4.25 -28.37 -0.19
CA GLU A 228 4.16 -27.24 -1.12
C GLU A 228 4.76 -25.96 -0.51
N PRO A 229 6.04 -25.64 -0.76
CA PRO A 229 6.75 -24.54 -0.09
C PRO A 229 6.25 -23.13 -0.43
N ASP A 230 5.41 -22.98 -1.47
CA ASP A 230 4.84 -21.71 -1.92
C ASP A 230 3.53 -21.94 -2.72
N CYS A 231 2.44 -22.21 -2.01
CA CYS A 231 1.10 -22.40 -2.58
C CYS A 231 0.54 -21.17 -3.33
N LEU A 232 1.15 -19.99 -3.20
CA LEU A 232 0.73 -18.75 -3.87
C LEU A 232 1.57 -18.44 -5.12
N ILE A 233 2.69 -19.14 -5.33
CA ILE A 233 3.76 -18.90 -6.32
C ILE A 233 4.39 -17.49 -6.32
N HIS A 234 3.97 -16.58 -5.42
CA HIS A 234 4.41 -15.20 -5.46
C HIS A 234 5.88 -15.04 -5.04
N GLY A 235 6.28 -15.65 -3.93
CA GLY A 235 7.65 -15.65 -3.46
C GLY A 235 8.60 -16.42 -4.38
N THR A 236 8.14 -17.47 -5.06
CA THR A 236 8.86 -18.18 -6.12
C THR A 236 9.10 -17.29 -7.34
N ALA A 237 8.09 -16.53 -7.76
CA ALA A 237 8.24 -15.54 -8.83
C ALA A 237 9.25 -14.44 -8.43
N VAL A 238 9.19 -13.94 -7.20
CA VAL A 238 10.14 -12.98 -6.61
C VAL A 238 11.57 -13.54 -6.58
N ALA A 239 11.76 -14.74 -6.04
CA ALA A 239 13.04 -15.45 -5.99
C ALA A 239 13.63 -15.73 -7.39
N SER A 240 12.79 -15.91 -8.41
CA SER A 240 13.26 -16.12 -9.78
C SER A 240 13.89 -14.88 -10.41
N VAL A 241 13.39 -13.67 -10.10
CA VAL A 241 14.03 -12.42 -10.54
C VAL A 241 15.37 -12.23 -9.82
N LEU A 242 15.43 -12.62 -8.55
CA LEU A 242 16.65 -12.55 -7.74
C LEU A 242 17.73 -13.52 -8.24
N ALA A 243 17.47 -14.84 -8.26
CA ALA A 243 18.51 -15.87 -8.30
C ALA A 243 18.17 -17.09 -9.18
N SER A 244 17.30 -16.93 -10.19
CA SER A 244 17.09 -17.97 -11.20
C SER A 244 18.37 -18.30 -11.97
N ASN A 245 18.54 -19.56 -12.37
CA ASN A 245 19.58 -20.01 -13.28
C ASN A 245 19.08 -21.18 -14.16
N SER A 246 18.03 -20.96 -14.95
CA SER A 246 17.42 -22.00 -15.79
C SER A 246 18.13 -22.13 -17.13
N ARG A 247 18.92 -23.21 -17.28
CA ARG A 247 19.55 -23.62 -18.55
C ARG A 247 18.50 -24.01 -19.61
N VAL A 248 17.37 -24.57 -19.19
CA VAL A 248 16.29 -25.00 -20.09
C VAL A 248 15.55 -23.81 -20.69
N ALA A 249 15.33 -22.75 -19.91
CA ALA A 249 14.72 -21.53 -20.41
C ALA A 249 15.73 -20.60 -21.11
N GLY A 250 16.99 -20.59 -20.67
CA GLY A 250 17.98 -19.57 -21.06
C GLY A 250 17.79 -18.27 -20.28
N TYR A 251 17.42 -18.37 -18.99
CA TYR A 251 17.15 -17.21 -18.14
C TYR A 251 17.91 -17.29 -16.81
N THR A 252 18.52 -16.17 -16.45
CA THR A 252 19.34 -15.98 -15.26
C THR A 252 18.79 -14.78 -14.48
N GLY A 253 18.65 -14.88 -13.16
CA GLY A 253 18.31 -13.75 -12.29
C GLY A 253 19.51 -12.80 -12.13
N VAL A 254 19.34 -11.78 -11.27
CA VAL A 254 20.41 -10.78 -11.05
C VAL A 254 21.60 -11.36 -10.27
N ALA A 255 21.37 -12.22 -9.27
CA ALA A 255 22.37 -12.84 -8.42
C ALA A 255 22.24 -14.39 -8.45
N PRO A 256 22.56 -15.05 -9.58
CA PRO A 256 22.25 -16.48 -9.80
C PRO A 256 23.01 -17.47 -8.92
N ASN A 257 24.07 -17.02 -8.23
CA ASN A 257 24.87 -17.83 -7.30
C ASN A 257 24.63 -17.46 -5.83
N ALA A 258 23.70 -16.55 -5.53
CA ALA A 258 23.33 -16.22 -4.16
C ALA A 258 22.62 -17.39 -3.46
N THR A 259 22.87 -17.53 -2.17
CA THR A 259 22.13 -18.42 -1.27
C THR A 259 20.81 -17.75 -0.89
N ILE A 260 19.71 -18.48 -1.04
CA ILE A 260 18.36 -18.04 -0.70
C ILE A 260 17.98 -18.56 0.68
N MET A 261 17.37 -17.70 1.50
CA MET A 261 16.76 -18.03 2.79
C MET A 261 15.28 -17.64 2.72
N SER A 262 14.39 -18.62 2.62
CA SER A 262 12.95 -18.41 2.43
C SER A 262 12.24 -18.30 3.79
N TYR A 263 11.46 -17.24 3.96
CA TYR A 263 10.61 -17.04 5.14
C TYR A 263 9.20 -16.71 4.68
N ARG A 264 8.29 -17.67 4.88
CA ARG A 264 6.89 -17.59 4.48
C ARG A 264 6.08 -16.86 5.55
N VAL A 265 5.61 -15.68 5.17
CA VAL A 265 4.77 -14.78 6.00
C VAL A 265 3.46 -14.38 5.31
N VAL A 266 3.27 -14.79 4.06
CA VAL A 266 2.03 -14.63 3.27
C VAL A 266 1.36 -15.99 3.05
N ASN A 267 0.05 -16.06 3.34
CA ASN A 267 -0.75 -17.28 3.30
C ASN A 267 -1.23 -17.63 1.88
N CYS A 268 -1.82 -18.81 1.67
CA CYS A 268 -2.28 -19.24 0.34
C CYS A 268 -3.40 -18.35 -0.24
N GLY A 269 -4.09 -17.56 0.58
CA GLY A 269 -5.06 -16.54 0.14
C GLY A 269 -4.45 -15.17 -0.17
N GLY A 270 -3.12 -15.05 -0.10
CA GLY A 270 -2.39 -13.80 -0.31
C GLY A 270 -2.30 -12.89 0.91
N TYR A 271 -2.75 -13.31 2.10
CA TYR A 271 -2.79 -12.47 3.30
C TYR A 271 -1.56 -12.62 4.19
N ALA A 272 -1.06 -11.50 4.71
CA ALA A 272 -0.01 -11.43 5.71
C ALA A 272 -0.40 -10.45 6.84
N THR A 273 0.07 -10.70 8.06
CA THR A 273 -0.14 -9.81 9.21
C THR A 273 1.16 -9.20 9.71
N ASN A 274 1.10 -8.02 10.37
CA ASN A 274 2.32 -7.27 10.71
C ASN A 274 3.25 -8.07 11.63
N ASP A 275 2.71 -8.91 12.52
CA ASP A 275 3.50 -9.73 13.42
C ASP A 275 4.22 -10.89 12.71
N GLN A 276 3.55 -11.55 11.76
CA GLN A 276 4.17 -12.56 10.88
C GLN A 276 5.31 -11.96 10.05
N MET A 277 5.09 -10.76 9.47
CA MET A 277 6.15 -10.06 8.75
C MET A 277 7.33 -9.74 9.68
N ILE A 278 7.07 -9.15 10.85
CA ILE A 278 8.12 -8.84 11.85
C ILE A 278 8.89 -10.10 12.27
N ALA A 279 8.20 -11.24 12.48
CA ALA A 279 8.84 -12.53 12.79
C ALA A 279 9.81 -12.96 11.68
N GLY A 280 9.39 -12.94 10.41
CA GLY A 280 10.24 -13.28 9.28
C GLY A 280 11.46 -12.36 9.13
N TRP A 281 11.30 -11.04 9.28
CA TRP A 281 12.42 -10.08 9.21
C TRP A 281 13.43 -10.26 10.33
N ILE A 282 12.97 -10.47 11.58
CA ILE A 282 13.83 -10.74 12.73
C ILE A 282 14.59 -12.06 12.52
N ARG A 283 13.88 -13.13 12.16
CA ARG A 283 14.50 -14.45 12.02
C ARG A 283 15.51 -14.50 10.88
N ALA A 284 15.24 -13.82 9.76
CA ALA A 284 16.19 -13.67 8.67
C ALA A 284 17.52 -13.01 9.12
N LYS A 285 17.47 -11.99 9.98
CA LYS A 285 18.68 -11.38 10.55
C LYS A 285 19.40 -12.39 11.46
N GLU A 286 18.67 -13.07 12.34
CA GLU A 286 19.22 -14.01 13.33
C GLU A 286 19.90 -15.23 12.69
N ASP A 287 19.36 -15.76 11.59
CA ASP A 287 19.98 -16.83 10.79
C ASP A 287 21.18 -16.33 9.92
N GLY A 288 21.48 -15.03 9.97
CA GLY A 288 22.64 -14.41 9.33
C GLY A 288 22.46 -14.07 7.86
N ALA A 289 21.27 -13.61 7.44
CA ALA A 289 21.08 -13.02 6.12
C ALA A 289 21.92 -11.72 5.99
N GLN A 290 22.62 -11.58 4.87
CA GLN A 290 23.45 -10.40 4.58
C GLN A 290 22.67 -9.32 3.84
N ILE A 291 21.56 -9.68 3.19
CA ILE A 291 20.59 -8.81 2.54
C ILE A 291 19.20 -9.42 2.80
N ILE A 292 18.18 -8.62 3.08
CA ILE A 292 16.81 -9.10 3.24
C ILE A 292 15.89 -8.32 2.29
N VAL A 293 15.02 -9.02 1.58
CA VAL A 293 14.06 -8.44 0.62
C VAL A 293 12.63 -8.89 0.91
N SER A 294 11.67 -7.96 0.77
CA SER A 294 10.24 -8.28 0.75
C SER A 294 9.49 -7.53 -0.33
N SER A 295 8.54 -8.22 -0.95
CA SER A 295 7.57 -7.66 -1.89
C SER A 295 6.26 -7.20 -1.21
N ALA A 296 6.05 -7.62 0.04
CA ALA A 296 4.85 -7.36 0.81
C ALA A 296 4.94 -6.03 1.57
N GLY A 297 3.79 -5.39 1.82
CA GLY A 297 3.77 -4.17 2.62
C GLY A 297 2.40 -3.54 2.77
N PHE A 298 2.16 -2.97 3.94
CA PHE A 298 0.93 -2.31 4.33
C PHE A 298 0.82 -0.93 3.68
N VAL A 299 -0.37 -0.59 3.19
CA VAL A 299 -0.71 0.76 2.76
C VAL A 299 -0.78 1.63 4.03
N GLN A 300 0.30 2.35 4.31
CA GLN A 300 0.42 3.23 5.48
C GLN A 300 1.47 4.33 5.33
N GLY A 301 2.68 4.04 4.84
CA GLY A 301 3.68 5.07 4.54
C GLY A 301 4.27 5.79 5.78
N TRP A 302 3.84 5.42 6.98
CA TRP A 302 4.36 5.94 8.25
C TRP A 302 5.65 5.22 8.64
N ALA A 303 6.67 5.94 9.11
CA ALA A 303 7.94 5.34 9.56
C ALA A 303 7.83 4.69 10.95
N GLN A 304 6.76 5.00 11.68
CA GLN A 304 6.49 4.63 13.07
C GLN A 304 5.50 3.45 13.21
N SER A 305 5.07 2.84 12.11
CA SER A 305 4.36 1.55 12.14
C SER A 305 5.32 0.46 12.63
N PRO A 306 4.82 -0.62 13.28
CA PRO A 306 5.69 -1.54 14.01
C PRO A 306 6.70 -2.23 13.08
N GLU A 307 6.27 -2.65 11.90
CA GLU A 307 7.13 -3.25 10.89
C GLU A 307 8.15 -2.26 10.30
N ALA A 308 7.78 -0.99 10.08
CA ALA A 308 8.70 0.03 9.58
C ALA A 308 9.79 0.35 10.62
N LEU A 309 9.42 0.39 11.91
CA LEU A 309 10.33 0.61 13.02
C LEU A 309 11.32 -0.56 13.20
N VAL A 310 10.85 -1.80 13.19
CA VAL A 310 11.71 -2.99 13.32
C VAL A 310 12.68 -3.11 12.15
N VAL A 311 12.19 -2.99 10.91
CA VAL A 311 13.05 -3.12 9.72
C VAL A 311 14.07 -1.97 9.63
N ALA A 312 13.71 -0.75 10.06
CA ALA A 312 14.69 0.33 10.19
C ALA A 312 15.81 0.02 11.21
N ARG A 313 15.51 -0.66 12.32
CA ARG A 313 16.53 -1.09 13.30
C ARG A 313 17.42 -2.19 12.75
N ILE A 314 16.88 -3.15 12.00
CA ILE A 314 17.67 -4.18 11.29
C ILE A 314 18.68 -3.52 10.31
N VAL A 315 18.27 -2.45 9.62
CA VAL A 315 19.18 -1.64 8.79
C VAL A 315 20.28 -0.95 9.63
N VAL A 316 19.92 -0.33 10.75
CA VAL A 316 20.91 0.29 11.66
C VAL A 316 21.90 -0.75 12.20
N SER A 317 21.44 -1.97 12.45
CA SER A 317 22.26 -3.13 12.83
C SER A 317 23.11 -3.72 11.69
N GLY A 318 23.11 -3.11 10.50
CA GLY A 318 24.06 -3.39 9.42
C GLY A 318 23.56 -4.29 8.29
N VAL A 319 22.29 -4.68 8.26
CA VAL A 319 21.71 -5.53 7.19
C VAL A 319 20.85 -4.71 6.23
N PRO A 320 21.23 -4.57 4.94
CA PRO A 320 20.42 -3.88 3.94
C PRO A 320 19.04 -4.54 3.77
N CYS A 321 18.00 -3.73 3.94
CA CYS A 321 16.60 -4.14 3.82
C CYS A 321 15.97 -3.49 2.58
N ILE A 322 15.52 -4.30 1.62
CA ILE A 322 14.96 -3.85 0.34
C ILE A 322 13.45 -4.15 0.31
N VAL A 323 12.61 -3.15 0.01
CA VAL A 323 11.15 -3.28 0.10
C VAL A 323 10.44 -2.67 -1.11
N ALA A 324 9.48 -3.39 -1.69
CA ALA A 324 8.64 -2.90 -2.78
C ALA A 324 7.85 -1.63 -2.37
N HIS A 325 7.86 -0.58 -3.21
CA HIS A 325 7.26 0.71 -2.83
C HIS A 325 5.72 0.75 -2.88
N GLY A 326 5.09 0.08 -3.85
CA GLY A 326 3.63 0.04 -4.04
C GLY A 326 3.17 0.24 -5.48
N ASN A 327 1.94 -0.19 -5.77
CA ASN A 327 1.36 -0.26 -7.12
C ASN A 327 0.08 0.58 -7.28
N ASP A 328 -0.08 1.62 -6.46
CA ASP A 328 -1.34 2.34 -6.26
C ASP A 328 -1.27 3.81 -6.73
N ARG A 329 -0.63 4.07 -7.89
CA ARG A 329 -0.46 5.41 -8.48
C ARG A 329 -1.67 6.35 -8.39
N SER A 330 -2.88 5.82 -8.55
CA SER A 330 -4.13 6.59 -8.53
C SER A 330 -4.46 7.25 -7.19
N LYS A 331 -3.67 6.96 -6.15
CA LYS A 331 -3.83 7.51 -4.80
C LYS A 331 -3.03 8.80 -4.54
N GLY A 332 -2.12 9.17 -5.45
CA GLY A 332 -1.33 10.40 -5.36
C GLY A 332 -0.04 10.28 -4.58
N LEU A 333 0.45 11.42 -4.08
CA LEU A 333 1.60 11.52 -3.17
C LEU A 333 1.30 10.88 -1.80
N PHE A 334 2.33 10.64 -1.00
CA PHE A 334 2.24 10.07 0.35
C PHE A 334 1.65 8.64 0.40
N HIS A 335 1.76 7.88 -0.69
CA HIS A 335 1.13 6.57 -0.85
C HIS A 335 2.13 5.40 -1.01
N GLY A 336 3.35 5.57 -0.49
CA GLY A 336 4.31 4.49 -0.29
C GLY A 336 3.87 3.50 0.79
N ARG A 337 4.42 2.28 0.75
CA ARG A 337 4.07 1.19 1.69
C ARG A 337 5.09 1.00 2.81
N SER A 338 4.60 0.53 3.97
CA SER A 338 5.38 0.08 5.12
C SER A 338 5.66 -1.43 4.99
N PRO A 339 6.85 -1.97 5.30
CA PRO A 339 7.97 -1.35 6.02
C PRO A 339 8.89 -0.45 5.18
N GLY A 340 8.66 -0.29 3.87
CA GLY A 340 9.50 0.56 3.00
C GLY A 340 9.60 2.03 3.42
N SER A 341 8.62 2.52 4.18
CA SER A 341 8.63 3.84 4.86
C SER A 341 9.65 3.97 5.99
N GLY A 342 10.23 2.87 6.48
CA GLY A 342 11.25 2.90 7.53
C GLY A 342 12.48 3.70 7.12
N ARG A 343 13.08 4.41 8.09
CA ARG A 343 14.32 5.17 7.87
C ARG A 343 15.46 4.22 7.53
N GLY A 344 16.26 4.56 6.52
CA GLY A 344 17.35 3.71 6.00
C GLY A 344 16.92 2.49 5.17
N VAL A 345 15.67 2.03 5.29
CA VAL A 345 15.11 0.95 4.46
C VAL A 345 15.09 1.39 2.99
N THR A 346 15.57 0.55 2.07
CA THR A 346 15.64 0.88 0.65
C THR A 346 14.30 0.55 -0.03
N SER A 347 13.47 1.56 -0.27
CA SER A 347 12.18 1.39 -0.93
C SER A 347 12.32 1.51 -2.46
N VAL A 348 11.75 0.56 -3.20
CA VAL A 348 12.04 0.37 -4.64
C VAL A 348 10.87 0.68 -5.56
N GLY A 349 11.07 1.64 -6.46
CA GLY A 349 10.17 1.95 -7.56
C GLY A 349 10.33 1.00 -8.75
N ALA A 350 9.27 0.85 -9.55
CA ALA A 350 9.28 -0.03 -10.73
C ALA A 350 9.51 0.75 -12.03
N PHE A 351 10.39 0.22 -12.88
CA PHE A 351 10.66 0.68 -14.23
C PHE A 351 10.21 -0.33 -15.30
N ALA A 352 9.94 0.18 -16.50
CA ALA A 352 9.38 -0.54 -17.63
C ALA A 352 10.25 -0.45 -18.89
N PHE A 353 10.14 -1.48 -19.73
CA PHE A 353 10.66 -1.47 -21.08
C PHE A 353 9.79 -0.62 -22.02
N ARG A 354 10.38 0.32 -22.76
CA ARG A 354 9.71 1.10 -23.81
C ARG A 354 10.21 0.62 -25.18
N GLU A 355 9.34 -0.03 -25.95
CA GLU A 355 9.54 -0.09 -27.40
C GLU A 355 9.11 1.24 -28.01
N THR A 356 10.08 2.10 -28.32
CA THR A 356 9.81 3.30 -29.12
C THR A 356 9.53 2.86 -30.56
N LYS A 357 8.24 2.76 -30.90
CA LYS A 357 7.80 2.64 -32.30
C LYS A 357 8.29 3.87 -33.07
N VAL A 358 9.43 3.73 -33.73
CA VAL A 358 10.02 4.78 -34.58
C VAL A 358 9.01 5.15 -35.66
N ARG A 359 8.32 6.26 -35.48
CA ARG A 359 7.60 6.95 -36.56
C ARG A 359 8.66 7.53 -37.50
N ARG A 360 9.08 6.75 -38.50
CA ARG A 360 9.70 7.36 -39.69
C ARG A 360 8.63 8.24 -40.35
N ASN A 361 8.91 9.54 -40.42
CA ASN A 361 8.14 10.46 -41.27
C ASN A 361 8.01 9.85 -42.67
N GLY A 362 6.77 9.66 -43.13
CA GLY A 362 6.44 9.03 -44.42
C GLY A 362 5.80 7.65 -44.35
N VAL A 363 5.88 6.90 -43.23
CA VAL A 363 5.23 5.57 -43.12
C VAL A 363 4.14 5.57 -42.06
N ARG A 364 2.88 5.61 -42.51
CA ARG A 364 1.69 5.38 -41.66
C ARG A 364 1.73 3.95 -41.10
N PRO A 365 1.20 3.68 -39.89
CA PRO A 365 1.10 2.31 -39.40
C PRO A 365 0.32 1.46 -40.40
N VAL A 366 0.80 0.24 -40.68
CA VAL A 366 0.11 -0.71 -41.55
C VAL A 366 -1.14 -1.23 -40.82
N VAL A 367 -2.23 -0.49 -40.97
CA VAL A 367 -3.54 -1.12 -41.15
C VAL A 367 -3.50 -1.73 -42.55
N VAL A 368 -3.86 -3.01 -42.70
CA VAL A 368 -3.91 -3.65 -44.02
C VAL A 368 -5.14 -3.14 -44.77
N THR A 369 -5.00 -2.00 -45.46
CA THR A 369 -6.07 -1.36 -46.25
C THR A 369 -5.69 -1.12 -47.72
N GLY A 370 -4.49 -1.57 -48.14
CA GLY A 370 -4.11 -1.56 -49.55
C GLY A 370 -4.77 -2.70 -50.31
N SER A 371 -5.66 -2.39 -51.25
CA SER A 371 -6.34 -3.39 -52.08
C SER A 371 -5.37 -4.27 -52.88
N ASP A 372 -4.17 -3.76 -53.20
CA ASP A 372 -3.11 -4.51 -53.86
C ASP A 372 -2.44 -5.56 -52.97
N VAL A 373 -2.23 -5.25 -51.69
CA VAL A 373 -1.73 -6.23 -50.71
C VAL A 373 -2.80 -7.30 -50.45
N GLY A 374 -4.07 -6.90 -50.36
CA GLY A 374 -5.20 -7.84 -50.33
C GLY A 374 -5.20 -8.76 -51.55
N ARG A 375 -5.14 -8.20 -52.77
CA ARG A 375 -5.05 -8.97 -54.03
C ARG A 375 -3.82 -9.85 -54.14
N ALA A 376 -2.68 -9.44 -53.58
CA ALA A 376 -1.47 -10.28 -53.53
C ALA A 376 -1.63 -11.44 -52.55
N MET A 377 -2.22 -11.19 -51.37
CA MET A 377 -2.44 -12.19 -50.33
C MET A 377 -3.54 -13.19 -50.72
N THR A 378 -4.61 -12.75 -51.38
CA THR A 378 -5.61 -13.66 -52.00
C THR A 378 -4.96 -14.55 -53.05
N ARG A 379 -4.12 -13.99 -53.95
CA ARG A 379 -3.40 -14.79 -54.98
C ARG A 379 -2.41 -15.79 -54.37
N ALA A 380 -1.76 -15.44 -53.26
CA ALA A 380 -0.85 -16.33 -52.56
C ALA A 380 -1.60 -17.44 -51.79
N LEU A 381 -2.73 -17.12 -51.14
CA LEU A 381 -3.57 -18.10 -50.45
C LEU A 381 -4.29 -19.05 -51.43
N SER A 382 -4.68 -18.56 -52.62
CA SER A 382 -5.25 -19.41 -53.67
C SER A 382 -4.24 -20.32 -54.37
N SER A 383 -2.93 -20.20 -54.09
CA SER A 383 -1.90 -21.05 -54.70
C SER A 383 -1.57 -22.31 -53.90
N SER A 384 -2.29 -22.57 -52.80
CA SER A 384 -2.08 -23.72 -51.88
C SER A 384 -0.66 -23.89 -51.33
N LYS A 385 0.17 -22.83 -51.37
CA LYS A 385 1.54 -22.81 -50.83
C LYS A 385 1.57 -22.07 -49.49
N PRO A 386 2.43 -22.45 -48.53
CA PRO A 386 2.57 -21.73 -47.26
C PRO A 386 3.04 -20.29 -47.47
N VAL A 387 2.26 -19.32 -46.99
CA VAL A 387 2.60 -17.88 -47.07
C VAL A 387 3.17 -17.42 -45.74
N THR A 388 4.44 -16.98 -45.72
CA THR A 388 5.09 -16.45 -44.51
C THR A 388 5.06 -14.93 -44.50
N VAL A 389 4.27 -14.32 -43.62
CA VAL A 389 4.27 -12.87 -43.41
C VAL A 389 5.31 -12.50 -42.35
N ARG A 390 6.31 -11.69 -42.71
CA ARG A 390 7.32 -11.16 -41.77
C ARG A 390 7.21 -9.64 -41.65
N ALA A 391 6.73 -9.17 -40.51
CA ALA A 391 6.85 -7.75 -40.14
C ALA A 391 8.27 -7.46 -39.64
N ARG A 392 9.03 -6.63 -40.37
CA ARG A 392 10.28 -6.02 -39.87
C ARG A 392 10.04 -4.56 -39.52
N GLY A 393 9.77 -4.29 -38.25
CA GLY A 393 10.00 -2.98 -37.66
C GLY A 393 11.39 -2.93 -37.02
N LEU A 394 12.16 -1.89 -37.32
CA LEU A 394 13.30 -1.50 -36.49
C LEU A 394 12.80 -0.41 -35.53
N GLY A 395 12.46 -0.83 -34.30
CA GLY A 395 12.33 0.11 -33.19
C GLY A 395 13.72 0.45 -32.66
N GLN A 396 13.96 1.73 -32.36
CA GLN A 396 14.83 2.05 -31.25
C GLN A 396 14.08 1.70 -29.95
N SER A 397 14.80 1.59 -28.85
CA SER A 397 14.24 1.22 -27.55
C SER A 397 14.81 2.13 -26.47
N GLU A 398 13.95 2.97 -25.90
CA GLU A 398 14.27 3.82 -24.75
C GLU A 398 13.78 3.15 -23.47
N ALA A 399 14.41 2.03 -23.12
CA ALA A 399 14.08 1.35 -21.87
C ALA A 399 14.47 2.22 -20.67
N GLY A 400 13.62 2.26 -19.63
CA GLY A 400 13.81 3.17 -18.49
C GLY A 400 12.62 4.09 -18.19
N ARG A 401 11.42 3.89 -18.77
CA ARG A 401 10.25 4.66 -18.32
C ARG A 401 9.73 4.13 -16.98
N ILE A 402 9.38 5.03 -16.07
CA ILE A 402 8.67 4.68 -14.82
C ILE A 402 7.41 3.89 -15.13
N ALA A 403 7.14 2.84 -14.34
CA ALA A 403 6.02 1.94 -14.52
C ALA A 403 4.67 2.66 -14.35
N GLY A 404 3.66 2.21 -15.10
CA GLY A 404 2.37 2.89 -15.16
C GLY A 404 1.60 2.94 -13.84
N PHE A 405 1.88 2.00 -12.93
CA PHE A 405 1.17 1.74 -11.67
C PHE A 405 1.89 2.23 -10.41
N LEU A 406 3.15 2.66 -10.50
CA LEU A 406 3.99 2.95 -9.33
C LEU A 406 3.35 3.97 -8.38
N SER A 407 3.19 3.60 -7.10
CA SER A 407 2.86 4.52 -6.00
C SER A 407 3.87 5.67 -5.89
N TYR A 408 3.47 6.81 -5.36
CA TYR A 408 4.38 7.92 -5.11
C TYR A 408 4.62 8.10 -3.61
N GLY A 409 5.84 8.48 -3.25
CA GLY A 409 6.14 9.00 -1.92
C GLY A 409 5.78 10.49 -1.81
N PRO A 410 6.46 11.26 -0.96
CA PRO A 410 7.42 10.82 0.07
C PRO A 410 6.73 10.02 1.20
N THR A 411 7.40 9.78 2.33
CA THR A 411 6.69 9.41 3.57
C THR A 411 5.95 10.62 4.17
N TRP A 412 5.09 10.38 5.17
CA TRP A 412 4.46 11.45 5.95
C TRP A 412 5.46 12.33 6.74
N ASP A 413 6.69 11.83 6.98
CA ASP A 413 7.80 12.57 7.58
C ASP A 413 8.65 13.33 6.52
N LEU A 414 8.22 13.35 5.25
CA LEU A 414 8.97 13.87 4.09
C LEU A 414 10.33 13.19 3.83
N ASP A 415 10.49 11.93 4.23
CA ASP A 415 11.63 11.10 3.79
C ASP A 415 11.47 10.68 2.32
N ILE A 416 12.57 10.66 1.57
CA ILE A 416 12.58 10.42 0.12
C ILE A 416 12.30 8.94 -0.16
N LYS A 417 11.11 8.68 -0.72
CA LYS A 417 10.65 7.37 -1.17
C LYS A 417 9.96 7.49 -2.54
N PRO A 418 10.08 6.49 -3.45
CA PRO A 418 11.07 5.41 -3.39
C PRO A 418 12.50 5.97 -3.37
N ASN A 419 13.46 5.21 -2.84
CA ASN A 419 14.86 5.62 -2.77
C ASN A 419 15.53 5.56 -4.16
N VAL A 420 15.18 4.53 -4.94
CA VAL A 420 15.65 4.26 -6.30
C VAL A 420 14.60 3.41 -7.00
N GLY A 421 14.71 3.20 -8.31
CA GLY A 421 13.93 2.17 -8.99
C GLY A 421 14.74 1.22 -9.86
N SER A 422 14.14 0.07 -10.13
CA SER A 422 14.70 -1.02 -10.92
C SER A 422 13.62 -1.62 -11.85
N PRO A 423 14.00 -2.46 -12.82
CA PRO A 423 13.04 -3.14 -13.69
C PRO A 423 11.98 -3.92 -12.91
N GLY A 424 10.71 -3.58 -13.10
CA GLY A 424 9.57 -4.18 -12.38
C GLY A 424 8.28 -4.30 -13.18
N GLN A 425 8.25 -3.87 -14.45
CA GLN A 425 7.11 -4.05 -15.35
C GLN A 425 7.50 -4.93 -16.55
N SER A 426 6.65 -5.92 -16.87
CA SER A 426 6.88 -6.96 -17.88
C SER A 426 8.23 -7.67 -17.68
N ILE A 427 8.49 -8.11 -16.45
CA ILE A 427 9.67 -8.89 -16.06
C ILE A 427 9.37 -10.39 -16.23
N PRO A 428 10.30 -11.20 -16.78
CA PRO A 428 10.13 -12.64 -16.79
C PRO A 428 10.15 -13.20 -15.37
N VAL A 429 9.14 -13.97 -15.01
CA VAL A 429 9.05 -14.66 -13.72
C VAL A 429 8.78 -16.15 -13.92
N LEU A 430 9.34 -16.95 -13.01
CA LEU A 430 9.14 -18.39 -12.97
C LEU A 430 7.71 -18.75 -12.51
N GLN A 431 7.19 -19.83 -13.08
CA GLN A 431 5.90 -20.45 -12.80
C GLN A 431 6.12 -21.98 -12.70
N PRO A 432 5.15 -22.75 -12.18
CA PRO A 432 5.30 -24.20 -12.03
C PRO A 432 5.65 -24.89 -13.36
N GLY A 433 6.51 -25.90 -13.30
CA GLY A 433 6.97 -26.64 -14.49
C GLY A 433 8.06 -25.94 -15.33
N GLU A 434 8.88 -25.08 -14.70
CA GLU A 434 9.95 -24.30 -15.37
C GLU A 434 9.47 -23.38 -16.52
N ILE A 435 8.23 -22.90 -16.43
CA ILE A 435 7.66 -21.97 -17.40
C ILE A 435 7.96 -20.53 -16.97
N TYR A 436 8.36 -19.67 -17.92
CA TYR A 436 8.47 -18.24 -17.68
C TYR A 436 7.30 -17.50 -18.30
N SER A 437 6.61 -16.70 -17.48
CA SER A 437 5.58 -15.74 -17.86
C SER A 437 6.09 -14.31 -17.66
N TYR A 438 5.29 -13.31 -18.01
CA TYR A 438 5.57 -11.91 -17.69
C TYR A 438 4.67 -11.43 -16.56
N ALA A 439 5.26 -10.77 -15.57
CA ALA A 439 4.57 -10.14 -14.45
C ALA A 439 5.03 -8.69 -14.24
N SER A 440 4.22 -7.93 -13.49
CA SER A 440 4.35 -6.48 -13.33
C SER A 440 3.99 -6.07 -11.91
N GLY A 441 4.87 -5.32 -11.25
CA GLY A 441 4.71 -4.79 -9.90
C GLY A 441 6.04 -4.38 -9.27
N THR A 442 6.01 -3.48 -8.28
CA THR A 442 7.18 -3.21 -7.43
C THR A 442 7.68 -4.47 -6.71
N SER A 443 6.81 -5.48 -6.56
CA SER A 443 7.14 -6.85 -6.11
C SER A 443 8.31 -7.48 -6.86
N PHE A 444 8.50 -7.17 -8.15
CA PHE A 444 9.59 -7.70 -8.98
C PHE A 444 10.78 -6.73 -9.08
N ALA A 445 10.54 -5.43 -8.84
CA ALA A 445 11.60 -4.44 -8.72
C ALA A 445 12.46 -4.67 -7.45
N ALA A 446 11.83 -5.01 -6.32
CA ALA A 446 12.51 -5.28 -5.06
C ALA A 446 13.56 -6.43 -5.14
N PRO A 447 13.25 -7.66 -5.59
CA PRO A 447 14.23 -8.73 -5.74
C PRO A 447 15.28 -8.41 -6.81
N PHE A 448 14.93 -7.69 -7.87
CA PHE A 448 15.91 -7.20 -8.84
C PHE A 448 16.96 -6.32 -8.14
N LEU A 449 16.52 -5.35 -7.34
CA LEU A 449 17.42 -4.45 -6.63
C LEU A 449 18.20 -5.17 -5.53
N ALA A 450 17.61 -6.11 -4.80
CA ALA A 450 18.31 -6.93 -3.83
C ALA A 450 19.46 -7.74 -4.47
N GLY A 451 19.26 -8.25 -5.68
CA GLY A 451 20.33 -8.84 -6.48
C GLY A 451 21.41 -7.82 -6.87
N VAL A 452 21.03 -6.59 -7.26
CA VAL A 452 22.02 -5.53 -7.53
C VAL A 452 22.83 -5.17 -6.28
N PHE A 453 22.19 -5.07 -5.10
CA PHE A 453 22.88 -4.90 -3.82
C PHE A 453 23.88 -6.03 -3.58
N ALA A 454 23.53 -7.28 -3.90
CA ALA A 454 24.45 -8.41 -3.77
C ALA A 454 25.67 -8.26 -4.70
N LEU A 455 25.48 -7.95 -5.98
CA LEU A 455 26.61 -7.78 -6.91
C LEU A 455 27.52 -6.59 -6.53
N VAL A 456 26.94 -5.49 -6.06
CA VAL A 456 27.70 -4.32 -5.59
C VAL A 456 28.44 -4.63 -4.29
N ALA A 457 27.83 -5.38 -3.36
CA ALA A 457 28.47 -5.82 -2.13
C ALA A 457 29.62 -6.81 -2.40
N GLU A 458 29.45 -7.73 -3.36
CA GLU A 458 30.47 -8.67 -3.84
C GLU A 458 31.68 -7.92 -4.41
N ALA A 459 31.44 -6.95 -5.29
CA ALA A 459 32.48 -6.15 -5.93
C ALA A 459 33.22 -5.21 -4.96
N ARG A 460 32.56 -4.73 -3.90
CA ARG A 460 33.12 -3.74 -2.96
C ARG A 460 33.53 -4.29 -1.60
N GLY A 461 33.23 -5.56 -1.32
CA GLY A 461 33.54 -6.21 -0.04
C GLY A 461 32.83 -5.59 1.17
N THR A 462 31.64 -5.00 1.00
CA THR A 462 30.91 -4.34 2.09
C THR A 462 29.39 -4.51 2.00
N PHE A 463 28.77 -4.75 3.16
CA PHE A 463 27.31 -4.79 3.34
C PHE A 463 26.77 -3.54 4.06
N ASN A 464 27.61 -2.54 4.33
CA ASN A 464 27.20 -1.34 5.07
C ASN A 464 25.99 -0.66 4.37
N PRO A 465 24.80 -0.58 5.01
CA PRO A 465 23.60 -0.14 4.32
C PRO A 465 23.63 1.33 3.90
N VAL A 466 24.28 2.20 4.67
CA VAL A 466 24.45 3.62 4.33
C VAL A 466 25.29 3.77 3.06
N THR A 467 26.43 3.08 3.01
CA THR A 467 27.32 3.08 1.83
C THR A 467 26.65 2.50 0.60
N LEU A 468 26.00 1.33 0.72
CA LEU A 468 25.34 0.68 -0.41
C LEU A 468 24.16 1.51 -0.93
N ASN A 469 23.31 2.04 -0.06
CA ASN A 469 22.19 2.89 -0.47
C ASN A 469 22.70 4.21 -1.10
N SER A 470 23.74 4.83 -0.55
CA SER A 470 24.41 5.99 -1.18
C SER A 470 24.88 5.69 -2.60
N LEU A 471 25.64 4.60 -2.79
CA LEU A 471 26.14 4.20 -4.11
C LEU A 471 24.99 3.99 -5.10
N ILE A 472 24.01 3.18 -4.71
CA ILE A 472 22.86 2.82 -5.54
C ILE A 472 21.99 4.03 -5.90
N MET A 473 21.76 4.95 -4.97
CA MET A 473 20.98 6.16 -5.21
C MET A 473 21.77 7.18 -6.05
N SER A 474 23.08 7.31 -5.83
CA SER A 474 23.88 8.37 -6.45
C SER A 474 24.40 8.07 -7.85
N THR A 475 24.57 6.78 -8.21
CA THR A 475 24.90 6.35 -9.57
C THR A 475 23.66 6.07 -10.43
N ALA A 476 22.46 6.06 -9.84
CA ALA A 476 21.22 5.90 -10.58
C ALA A 476 21.05 7.01 -11.64
N GLU A 477 20.34 6.70 -12.72
CA GLU A 477 20.12 7.60 -13.85
C GLU A 477 18.71 8.21 -13.76
N PRO A 478 18.57 9.52 -13.44
CA PRO A 478 17.28 10.21 -13.41
C PRO A 478 16.58 10.17 -14.76
N GLN A 479 15.32 9.75 -14.79
CA GLN A 479 14.55 9.56 -16.01
C GLN A 479 13.63 10.74 -16.30
N THR A 480 13.38 10.98 -17.59
CA THR A 480 12.57 12.10 -18.09
C THR A 480 11.21 11.65 -18.63
N THR A 481 10.29 12.59 -18.70
CA THR A 481 9.06 12.49 -19.51
C THR A 481 9.39 12.45 -21.00
N GLU A 482 8.40 12.11 -21.84
CA GLU A 482 8.55 12.13 -23.31
C GLU A 482 8.84 13.54 -23.87
N ASN A 483 8.61 14.59 -23.07
CA ASN A 483 8.87 16.00 -23.41
C ASN A 483 10.21 16.52 -22.85
N GLY A 484 11.05 15.64 -22.27
CA GLY A 484 12.39 15.99 -21.76
C GLY A 484 12.47 16.50 -20.32
N TYR A 485 11.34 16.84 -19.67
CA TYR A 485 11.33 17.21 -18.25
C TYR A 485 11.66 16.03 -17.35
N PHE A 486 12.55 16.20 -16.36
CA PHE A 486 12.80 15.18 -15.34
C PHE A 486 11.54 14.90 -14.50
N VAL A 487 11.26 13.62 -14.26
CA VAL A 487 10.12 13.20 -13.43
C VAL A 487 10.46 13.40 -11.94
N SER A 488 9.49 13.77 -11.10
CA SER A 488 9.73 14.10 -9.68
C SER A 488 10.46 12.98 -8.92
N VAL A 489 11.32 13.36 -7.96
CA VAL A 489 12.02 12.42 -7.08
C VAL A 489 11.03 11.53 -6.30
N ALA A 490 9.86 12.05 -5.89
CA ALA A 490 8.85 11.24 -5.22
C ALA A 490 8.21 10.14 -6.09
N GLN A 491 8.55 10.09 -7.38
CA GLN A 491 8.09 9.09 -8.34
C GLN A 491 9.20 8.13 -8.80
N GLN A 492 10.49 8.42 -8.52
CA GLN A 492 11.62 7.58 -8.98
C GLN A 492 12.85 7.50 -8.05
N GLY A 493 12.91 8.29 -6.98
CA GLY A 493 14.08 8.40 -6.13
C GLY A 493 15.29 8.94 -6.88
N GLY A 494 16.45 8.29 -6.71
CA GLY A 494 17.65 8.53 -7.51
C GLY A 494 17.49 8.28 -9.01
N GLY A 495 16.48 7.52 -9.44
CA GLY A 495 16.24 7.16 -10.84
C GLY A 495 16.39 5.66 -11.10
N LEU A 496 16.75 5.28 -12.33
CA LEU A 496 16.98 3.89 -12.73
C LEU A 496 18.36 3.43 -12.23
N VAL A 497 18.40 2.35 -11.44
CA VAL A 497 19.65 1.80 -10.88
C VAL A 497 20.68 1.42 -11.95
N LYS A 498 21.96 1.71 -11.66
CA LYS A 498 23.13 1.39 -12.50
C LYS A 498 24.13 0.57 -11.69
N ALA A 499 24.04 -0.75 -11.81
CA ALA A 499 24.75 -1.72 -11.00
C ALA A 499 26.27 -1.62 -11.16
N TRP A 500 26.76 -1.58 -12.39
CA TRP A 500 28.19 -1.52 -12.68
C TRP A 500 28.82 -0.23 -12.17
N GLU A 501 28.14 0.89 -12.39
CA GLU A 501 28.54 2.21 -11.92
C GLU A 501 28.55 2.27 -10.38
N ALA A 502 27.54 1.69 -9.70
CA ALA A 502 27.52 1.58 -8.24
C ALA A 502 28.66 0.71 -7.68
N ALA A 503 29.01 -0.38 -8.36
CA ALA A 503 30.14 -1.24 -7.98
C ALA A 503 31.48 -0.49 -8.09
N HIS A 504 31.69 0.24 -9.21
CA HIS A 504 32.98 0.85 -9.55
C HIS A 504 33.14 2.31 -9.13
N ALA A 505 32.14 2.95 -8.52
CA ALA A 505 32.22 4.35 -8.11
C ALA A 505 33.39 4.61 -7.16
N THR A 506 34.25 5.56 -7.58
CA THR A 506 35.40 6.10 -6.85
C THR A 506 35.08 7.35 -6.05
N THR A 507 33.82 7.79 -6.06
CA THR A 507 33.33 8.95 -5.32
C THR A 507 32.16 8.51 -4.46
N LEU A 508 32.20 8.83 -3.16
CA LEU A 508 31.12 8.57 -2.20
C LEU A 508 30.48 9.90 -1.78
N VAL A 509 29.18 9.88 -1.51
CA VAL A 509 28.39 11.06 -1.13
C VAL A 509 27.60 10.78 0.14
N GLU A 510 27.50 11.76 1.04
CA GLU A 510 26.75 11.59 2.29
C GLU A 510 26.15 12.94 2.75
N PRO A 511 24.84 13.01 3.05
CA PRO A 511 23.85 11.94 2.98
C PRO A 511 23.52 11.51 1.54
N ALA A 512 22.93 10.32 1.39
CA ALA A 512 22.50 9.78 0.10
C ALA A 512 21.35 10.57 -0.57
N ALA A 513 20.65 11.43 0.18
CA ALA A 513 19.56 12.27 -0.28
C ALA A 513 19.39 13.50 0.65
N LEU A 514 18.79 14.57 0.13
CA LEU A 514 18.59 15.84 0.84
C LEU A 514 17.10 16.13 1.04
N ALA A 515 16.56 15.78 2.21
CA ALA A 515 15.18 16.08 2.57
C ALA A 515 15.08 17.45 3.27
N PHE A 516 14.60 18.47 2.54
CA PHE A 516 14.46 19.84 3.02
C PHE A 516 13.22 20.08 3.88
N ASN A 517 12.34 19.07 4.06
CA ASN A 517 11.10 19.11 4.85
C ASN A 517 10.01 20.05 4.27
N ASP A 518 9.02 20.45 5.07
CA ASP A 518 7.99 21.43 4.70
C ASP A 518 8.42 22.88 5.03
N THR A 519 7.56 23.88 4.77
CA THR A 519 7.88 25.30 5.07
C THR A 519 8.06 25.55 6.57
N ASP A 520 7.29 24.87 7.41
CA ASP A 520 7.28 25.05 8.87
C ASP A 520 8.51 24.43 9.56
N ASN A 521 9.11 23.41 8.95
CA ASN A 521 10.21 22.62 9.51
C ASN A 521 11.43 22.58 8.58
N ARG A 522 11.57 23.58 7.69
CA ARG A 522 12.58 23.72 6.64
C ARG A 522 14.01 23.51 7.17
N VAL A 523 14.65 22.41 6.77
CA VAL A 523 16.06 22.13 7.11
C VAL A 523 16.95 22.67 5.99
N SER A 524 17.52 23.86 6.17
CA SER A 524 18.39 24.51 5.17
C SER A 524 19.41 25.44 5.87
N PRO A 525 20.73 25.31 5.64
CA PRO A 525 21.38 24.37 4.73
C PRO A 525 21.36 22.91 5.20
N ILE A 526 21.59 22.00 4.25
CA ILE A 526 22.01 20.61 4.51
C ILE A 526 23.43 20.46 3.98
N SER A 527 24.35 19.99 4.83
CA SER A 527 25.74 19.77 4.47
C SER A 527 25.93 18.44 3.74
N LEU A 528 26.44 18.49 2.51
CA LEU A 528 26.75 17.35 1.65
C LEU A 528 28.26 17.08 1.66
N ARG A 529 28.68 15.93 2.18
CA ARG A 529 30.06 15.43 2.13
C ARG A 529 30.29 14.65 0.85
N ILE A 530 31.37 14.96 0.15
CA ILE A 530 31.89 14.21 -1.00
C ILE A 530 33.26 13.65 -0.59
N THR A 531 33.47 12.36 -0.83
CA THR A 531 34.74 11.66 -0.53
C THR A 531 35.31 11.07 -1.81
N ASN A 532 36.54 11.45 -2.15
CA ASN A 532 37.27 10.91 -3.28
C ASN A 532 38.07 9.67 -2.85
N THR A 533 37.66 8.49 -3.30
CA THR A 533 38.38 7.23 -3.09
C THR A 533 39.20 6.79 -4.32
N ALA A 534 39.36 7.67 -5.33
CA ALA A 534 40.30 7.45 -6.43
C ALA A 534 41.75 7.61 -5.96
N LYS A 535 42.70 7.13 -6.77
CA LYS A 535 44.15 7.24 -6.53
C LYS A 535 44.74 8.60 -6.91
N ALA A 536 43.93 9.49 -7.48
CA ALA A 536 44.32 10.81 -7.94
C ALA A 536 43.34 11.86 -7.44
N GLU A 537 43.76 13.13 -7.46
CA GLU A 537 42.88 14.26 -7.20
C GLU A 537 41.78 14.37 -8.26
N VAL A 538 40.56 14.71 -7.83
CA VAL A 538 39.41 14.92 -8.70
C VAL A 538 38.82 16.30 -8.45
N THR A 539 38.58 17.05 -9.52
CA THR A 539 37.81 18.30 -9.48
C THR A 539 36.36 18.02 -9.85
N TYR A 540 35.46 18.22 -8.89
CA TYR A 540 34.03 18.07 -9.06
C TYR A 540 33.39 19.41 -9.40
N ARG A 541 32.51 19.42 -10.40
CA ARG A 541 31.60 20.52 -10.72
C ARG A 541 30.20 20.15 -10.26
N LEU A 542 29.51 21.10 -9.63
CA LEU A 542 28.19 20.89 -9.04
C LEU A 542 27.14 21.80 -9.67
N SER A 543 25.95 21.26 -9.92
CA SER A 543 24.81 22.02 -10.45
C SER A 543 23.46 21.43 -10.01
N ASN A 544 22.44 22.28 -9.93
CA ASN A 544 21.06 21.83 -9.75
C ASN A 544 20.53 21.17 -11.04
N LEU A 545 19.88 20.02 -10.91
CA LEU A 545 19.01 19.39 -11.91
C LEU A 545 17.58 19.34 -11.34
N ALA A 546 16.78 20.36 -11.60
CA ALA A 546 15.41 20.40 -11.11
C ALA A 546 14.52 19.37 -11.82
N ALA A 547 13.61 18.76 -11.05
CA ALA A 547 12.55 17.90 -11.55
C ALA A 547 11.22 18.66 -11.67
N THR A 548 10.22 17.99 -12.24
CA THR A 548 8.84 18.48 -12.27
C THR A 548 8.30 18.63 -10.84
N THR A 549 7.84 19.83 -10.48
CA THR A 549 7.13 20.09 -9.21
C THR A 549 5.70 19.56 -9.29
N LEU A 550 5.21 18.97 -8.20
CA LEU A 550 3.91 18.30 -8.14
C LEU A 550 3.05 18.90 -7.02
N TYR A 551 1.85 19.36 -7.31
CA TYR A 551 0.90 19.65 -6.24
C TYR A 551 0.42 18.36 -5.57
N THR A 552 0.31 18.37 -4.24
CA THR A 552 -0.36 17.29 -3.49
C THR A 552 -1.85 17.28 -3.78
N PHE A 553 -2.48 18.46 -3.82
CA PHE A 553 -3.91 18.58 -4.08
C PHE A 553 -4.20 19.15 -5.47
N ARG A 554 -5.16 18.54 -6.16
CA ARG A 554 -5.74 19.11 -7.38
C ARG A 554 -6.47 20.42 -7.09
N GLY A 555 -6.37 21.38 -8.01
CA GLY A 555 -7.13 22.64 -7.93
C GLY A 555 -8.63 22.41 -8.16
N GLY A 556 -9.48 23.12 -7.41
CA GLY A 556 -10.94 23.03 -7.49
C GLY A 556 -11.62 23.45 -6.18
N SER A 557 -12.94 23.23 -6.07
CA SER A 557 -13.73 23.54 -4.87
C SER A 557 -13.61 22.51 -3.73
N SER A 558 -12.79 21.46 -3.91
CA SER A 558 -12.48 20.47 -2.87
C SER A 558 -11.08 19.93 -3.08
N LEU A 559 -10.25 19.92 -2.03
CA LEU A 559 -8.93 19.30 -2.05
C LEU A 559 -9.05 17.80 -2.35
N ASN A 560 -8.32 17.33 -3.36
CA ASN A 560 -8.33 15.93 -3.77
C ASN A 560 -6.90 15.47 -4.07
N PRO A 561 -6.35 14.49 -3.32
CA PRO A 561 -4.98 14.01 -3.51
C PRO A 561 -4.78 13.08 -4.72
N LEU A 562 -5.87 12.59 -5.35
CA LEU A 562 -5.83 11.51 -6.34
C LEU A 562 -5.25 11.90 -7.72
N SER A 563 -4.85 13.16 -7.93
CA SER A 563 -4.11 13.58 -9.11
C SER A 563 -3.18 14.76 -8.81
N SER A 564 -1.87 14.50 -8.78
CA SER A 564 -0.87 15.55 -8.68
C SER A 564 -0.76 16.34 -9.99
N ASP A 565 -1.26 17.57 -9.98
CA ASP A 565 -1.05 18.49 -11.10
C ASP A 565 0.43 18.90 -11.14
N ALA A 566 1.05 18.82 -12.32
CA ALA A 566 2.40 19.33 -12.53
C ALA A 566 2.40 20.87 -12.53
N ALA A 567 3.39 21.46 -11.85
CA ALA A 567 3.63 22.90 -11.84
C ALA A 567 4.95 23.23 -12.55
N ASP A 568 4.91 24.22 -13.45
CA ASP A 568 6.11 24.73 -14.14
C ASP A 568 6.84 25.78 -13.29
N ALA A 569 7.35 25.31 -12.14
CA ALA A 569 8.14 26.09 -11.20
C ALA A 569 9.11 25.18 -10.46
N GLN A 570 10.21 25.75 -9.97
CA GLN A 570 11.33 25.03 -9.39
C GLN A 570 11.83 25.75 -8.13
N ALA A 571 12.44 25.02 -7.19
CA ALA A 571 13.03 25.60 -5.99
C ALA A 571 14.33 26.36 -6.30
N ASP A 572 14.59 27.42 -5.53
CA ASP A 572 15.86 28.16 -5.59
C ASP A 572 16.92 27.41 -4.77
N ILE A 573 17.66 26.53 -5.46
CA ILE A 573 18.74 25.71 -4.87
C ILE A 573 20.07 26.46 -4.95
N LYS A 574 20.65 26.74 -3.79
CA LYS A 574 21.94 27.43 -3.64
C LYS A 574 23.01 26.49 -3.14
N LEU A 575 24.11 26.40 -3.90
CA LEU A 575 25.32 25.69 -3.51
C LEU A 575 26.31 26.70 -2.94
N SER A 576 26.86 26.42 -1.77
CA SER A 576 27.98 27.18 -1.18
C SER A 576 29.20 27.24 -2.12
N GLN A 577 29.42 26.19 -2.92
CA GLN A 577 30.44 26.12 -3.97
C GLN A 577 29.89 25.36 -5.19
N SER A 578 30.13 25.87 -6.40
CA SER A 578 29.78 25.21 -7.67
C SER A 578 30.91 24.33 -8.25
N SER A 579 32.09 24.35 -7.63
CA SER A 579 33.20 23.47 -7.96
C SER A 579 34.10 23.28 -6.75
N ILE A 580 34.62 22.07 -6.57
CA ILE A 580 35.55 21.73 -5.48
C ILE A 580 36.56 20.69 -5.96
N THR A 581 37.81 20.80 -5.49
CA THR A 581 38.90 19.87 -5.82
C THR A 581 39.26 19.09 -4.56
N ILE A 582 39.28 17.76 -4.67
CA ILE A 582 39.47 16.85 -3.53
C ILE A 582 40.58 15.87 -3.85
N GLY A 583 41.65 15.89 -3.03
CA GLY A 583 42.78 14.98 -3.15
C GLY A 583 42.40 13.51 -2.93
N ALA A 584 43.29 12.59 -3.35
CA ALA A 584 43.08 11.16 -3.19
C ALA A 584 42.87 10.76 -1.71
N GLY A 585 41.80 10.01 -1.43
CA GLY A 585 41.43 9.59 -0.08
C GLY A 585 40.87 10.70 0.83
N GLN A 586 40.71 11.93 0.33
CA GLN A 586 40.19 13.06 1.10
C GLN A 586 38.67 13.19 0.97
N SER A 587 38.08 13.90 1.92
CA SER A 587 36.68 14.34 1.89
C SER A 587 36.60 15.86 1.95
N ALA A 588 35.55 16.41 1.38
CA ALA A 588 35.17 17.81 1.60
C ALA A 588 33.65 17.93 1.72
N THR A 589 33.19 19.00 2.36
CA THR A 589 31.77 19.24 2.64
C THR A 589 31.35 20.58 2.06
N LEU A 590 30.17 20.61 1.45
CA LEU A 590 29.53 21.81 0.92
C LEU A 590 28.09 21.90 1.40
N ASP A 591 27.66 23.10 1.77
CA ASP A 591 26.28 23.36 2.14
C ASP A 591 25.40 23.55 0.90
N VAL A 592 24.24 22.89 0.92
CA VAL A 592 23.15 23.04 -0.04
C VAL A 592 21.97 23.69 0.67
N SER A 593 21.54 24.86 0.22
CA SER A 593 20.35 25.56 0.72
C SER A 593 19.22 25.53 -0.31
N ALA A 594 17.98 25.61 0.16
CA ALA A 594 16.80 25.65 -0.70
C ALA A 594 15.77 26.67 -0.22
N ALA A 595 15.10 27.32 -1.16
CA ALA A 595 13.91 28.13 -0.91
C ALA A 595 12.76 27.73 -1.85
N ASP A 596 11.53 27.84 -1.33
CA ASP A 596 10.32 27.38 -2.01
C ASP A 596 10.05 28.10 -3.35
N PRO A 597 9.48 27.42 -4.35
CA PRO A 597 9.08 28.03 -5.62
C PRO A 597 8.11 29.19 -5.41
N LYS A 598 8.35 30.31 -6.10
CA LYS A 598 7.45 31.48 -6.03
C LYS A 598 6.26 31.34 -6.98
N GLY A 599 5.11 31.86 -6.57
CA GLY A 599 3.89 31.90 -7.39
C GLY A 599 3.08 30.60 -7.40
N LEU A 600 3.41 29.64 -6.55
CA LEU A 600 2.59 28.45 -6.30
C LEU A 600 1.63 28.66 -5.12
N ASP A 601 0.57 27.88 -5.10
CA ASP A 601 -0.43 27.88 -4.03
C ASP A 601 -0.03 26.91 -2.91
N ALA A 602 0.55 27.45 -1.85
CA ALA A 602 1.01 26.68 -0.69
C ALA A 602 -0.12 25.91 0.02
N ALA A 603 -1.40 26.27 -0.14
CA ALA A 603 -2.51 25.49 0.40
C ALA A 603 -2.73 24.17 -0.35
N ARG A 604 -2.20 24.06 -1.58
CA ARG A 604 -2.21 22.84 -2.39
C ARG A 604 -1.00 21.92 -2.16
N LEU A 605 -0.07 22.35 -1.29
CA LEU A 605 1.17 21.68 -0.91
C LEU A 605 2.01 21.26 -2.13
N ASP A 606 2.80 22.18 -2.67
CA ASP A 606 3.67 21.94 -3.81
C ASP A 606 4.94 21.17 -3.42
N LEU A 607 5.09 19.95 -3.94
CA LEU A 607 6.24 19.10 -3.76
C LEU A 607 7.26 19.36 -4.88
N TRP A 608 8.29 20.14 -4.56
CA TRP A 608 9.41 20.41 -5.45
C TRP A 608 10.55 19.44 -5.18
N SER A 609 11.31 19.11 -6.23
CA SER A 609 12.35 18.09 -6.15
C SER A 609 13.36 18.20 -7.29
N GLY A 610 14.46 17.46 -7.20
CA GLY A 610 15.49 17.39 -8.23
C GLY A 610 16.72 16.66 -7.72
N TRP A 611 17.88 16.93 -8.31
CA TRP A 611 19.16 16.39 -7.86
C TRP A 611 20.25 17.45 -7.84
N ILE A 612 21.23 17.28 -6.96
CA ILE A 612 22.54 17.92 -7.12
C ILE A 612 23.37 17.02 -8.03
N SER A 613 23.65 17.46 -9.25
CA SER A 613 24.59 16.76 -10.15
C SER A 613 26.01 17.03 -9.69
N ILE A 614 26.84 15.98 -9.65
CA ILE A 614 28.25 16.03 -9.27
C ILE A 614 29.03 15.40 -10.41
N ARG A 615 29.80 16.21 -11.14
CA ARG A 615 30.59 15.79 -12.31
C ARG A 615 32.09 15.94 -12.05
N GLY A 616 32.80 14.83 -11.96
CA GLY A 616 34.24 14.79 -11.73
C GLY A 616 35.06 14.92 -13.00
N SER A 617 36.27 15.46 -12.89
CA SER A 617 37.28 15.53 -13.95
C SER A 617 37.78 14.15 -14.41
N ASP A 618 37.53 13.11 -13.63
CA ASP A 618 37.81 11.69 -13.91
C ASP A 618 36.69 11.00 -14.73
N GLY A 619 35.60 11.70 -15.05
CA GLY A 619 34.42 11.14 -15.68
C GLY A 619 33.33 10.68 -14.70
N THR A 620 33.52 10.85 -13.39
CA THR A 620 32.47 10.64 -12.38
C THR A 620 31.22 11.46 -12.77
N ASN A 621 30.05 10.84 -12.75
CA ASN A 621 28.76 11.49 -12.99
C ASN A 621 27.74 10.92 -11.99
N LEU A 622 27.53 11.65 -10.90
CA LEU A 622 26.61 11.28 -9.82
C LEU A 622 25.48 12.30 -9.69
N THR A 623 24.39 11.87 -9.05
CA THR A 623 23.27 12.75 -8.70
C THR A 623 22.79 12.49 -7.28
N VAL A 624 22.65 13.52 -6.44
CA VAL A 624 22.10 13.38 -5.07
C VAL A 624 20.66 13.90 -5.07
N PRO A 625 19.64 13.03 -4.94
CA PRO A 625 18.25 13.46 -4.97
C PRO A 625 17.90 14.37 -3.79
N TYR A 626 17.09 15.39 -4.04
CA TYR A 626 16.52 16.27 -3.03
C TYR A 626 15.01 16.43 -3.21
N LEU A 627 14.34 16.75 -2.11
CA LEU A 627 12.93 17.15 -2.11
C LEU A 627 12.62 18.14 -0.98
N GLY A 628 11.61 18.95 -1.19
CA GLY A 628 10.94 19.73 -0.16
C GLY A 628 9.48 19.97 -0.52
N LEU A 629 8.72 20.48 0.45
CA LEU A 629 7.32 20.82 0.29
C LEU A 629 7.11 22.31 0.59
N GLY A 630 6.46 23.03 -0.32
CA GLY A 630 5.90 24.35 -0.07
C GLY A 630 4.58 24.23 0.70
N GLY A 631 4.38 25.10 1.68
CA GLY A 631 3.27 25.00 2.65
C GLY A 631 3.60 24.18 3.91
N SER A 632 2.61 24.05 4.79
CA SER A 632 2.74 23.47 6.14
C SER A 632 1.87 22.21 6.25
N LEU A 633 2.48 21.05 6.49
CA LEU A 633 1.76 19.80 6.77
C LEU A 633 1.02 19.84 8.12
N ARG A 634 1.49 20.67 9.05
CA ARG A 634 0.86 20.92 10.34
C ARG A 634 -0.40 21.79 10.24
N SER A 635 -0.46 22.66 9.23
CA SER A 635 -1.59 23.58 9.02
C SER A 635 -2.54 23.16 7.88
N ALA A 636 -2.14 22.20 7.04
CA ALA A 636 -2.94 21.67 5.94
C ALA A 636 -4.22 20.95 6.43
N GLU A 637 -5.30 21.00 5.65
CA GLU A 637 -6.54 20.30 5.96
C GLU A 637 -6.30 18.77 6.00
N VAL A 638 -6.46 18.18 7.18
CA VAL A 638 -6.40 16.73 7.43
C VAL A 638 -7.82 16.17 7.56
N LEU A 639 -8.73 16.90 8.21
CA LEU A 639 -10.16 16.56 8.28
C LEU A 639 -10.97 17.53 7.42
N ALA A 640 -11.76 16.98 6.50
CA ALA A 640 -12.66 17.74 5.64
C ALA A 640 -13.66 18.53 6.50
N SER A 641 -13.74 19.84 6.25
CA SER A 641 -14.55 20.84 6.96
C SER A 641 -16.04 20.53 7.22
N TYR A 642 -16.61 19.48 6.61
CA TYR A 642 -17.97 19.03 6.83
C TYR A 642 -18.04 17.49 6.87
N ALA A 643 -18.68 16.95 7.92
CA ALA A 643 -19.16 15.58 7.91
C ALA A 643 -20.28 15.47 6.88
N ARG A 644 -20.15 14.59 5.89
CA ARG A 644 -21.23 14.30 4.94
C ARG A 644 -22.18 13.35 5.63
N ASP A 645 -23.45 13.75 5.77
CA ASP A 645 -24.43 12.92 6.44
C ASP A 645 -25.43 12.36 5.43
N ALA A 646 -25.42 11.02 5.29
CA ALA A 646 -26.42 10.31 4.51
C ALA A 646 -27.70 10.04 5.33
N SER A 647 -27.68 10.28 6.65
CA SER A 647 -28.79 9.89 7.54
C SER A 647 -29.24 10.94 8.57
N ALA A 648 -28.36 11.76 9.14
CA ALA A 648 -28.60 12.45 10.41
C ALA A 648 -29.04 13.92 10.32
N ASN A 649 -29.57 14.39 9.18
CA ASN A 649 -30.16 15.74 9.09
C ASN A 649 -31.47 15.83 9.92
N ASN A 650 -31.36 16.32 11.16
CA ASN A 650 -32.46 16.46 12.13
C ASN A 650 -33.24 15.16 12.41
N ALA A 651 -32.60 14.00 12.25
CA ALA A 651 -33.23 12.71 12.45
C ALA A 651 -33.26 12.30 13.94
N ALA A 652 -34.39 11.76 14.38
CA ALA A 652 -34.46 10.87 15.51
C ALA A 652 -34.32 9.42 15.01
N PHE A 653 -33.50 8.62 15.68
CA PHE A 653 -33.27 7.23 15.32
C PHE A 653 -33.82 6.29 16.39
N ILE A 654 -34.29 5.14 15.93
CA ILE A 654 -34.66 3.99 16.77
C ILE A 654 -33.68 2.87 16.45
N LEU A 655 -32.88 2.50 17.45
CA LEU A 655 -31.83 1.49 17.37
C LEU A 655 -32.32 0.14 17.97
N PRO A 656 -31.67 -0.99 17.63
CA PRO A 656 -31.93 -2.29 18.26
C PRO A 656 -31.74 -2.24 19.77
N ARG A 657 -32.62 -2.90 20.54
CA ARG A 657 -32.45 -3.09 21.99
C ARG A 657 -31.04 -3.62 22.33
N PRO A 658 -30.32 -3.00 23.29
CA PRO A 658 -29.08 -3.54 23.82
C PRO A 658 -29.25 -4.94 24.46
N PRO A 659 -28.20 -5.79 24.50
CA PRO A 659 -28.27 -7.09 25.15
C PRO A 659 -28.78 -7.02 26.60
N ASN A 660 -29.46 -8.08 27.05
CA ASN A 660 -30.03 -8.12 28.40
C ASN A 660 -28.94 -7.92 29.46
N GLY A 661 -29.20 -7.03 30.42
CA GLY A 661 -28.24 -6.57 31.43
C GLY A 661 -27.37 -5.38 31.02
N GLN A 662 -27.40 -4.95 29.74
CA GLN A 662 -26.67 -3.78 29.23
C GLN A 662 -27.59 -2.61 28.84
N THR A 663 -28.88 -2.67 29.19
CA THR A 663 -29.85 -1.61 28.89
C THR A 663 -29.49 -0.31 29.64
N PRO A 664 -29.33 0.82 28.93
CA PRO A 664 -28.86 2.06 29.54
C PRO A 664 -29.96 2.76 30.33
N SER A 665 -29.56 3.73 31.18
CA SER A 665 -30.50 4.55 31.94
C SER A 665 -31.52 5.25 31.04
N LEU A 666 -32.75 5.43 31.54
CA LEU A 666 -33.91 6.01 30.85
C LEU A 666 -34.55 5.15 29.74
N TYR A 667 -34.01 3.96 29.41
CA TYR A 667 -34.57 3.04 28.39
C TYR A 667 -36.10 2.83 28.53
N ASN A 668 -36.55 2.32 29.68
CA ASN A 668 -37.97 2.05 29.97
C ASN A 668 -38.83 3.33 30.17
N GLN A 669 -38.24 4.51 30.03
CA GLN A 669 -38.87 5.80 30.34
C GLN A 669 -38.96 6.70 29.10
N THR A 670 -38.57 6.22 27.92
CA THR A 670 -38.58 6.99 26.66
C THR A 670 -39.49 6.36 25.62
N THR A 671 -40.19 7.18 24.85
CA THR A 671 -40.92 6.75 23.64
C THR A 671 -40.29 7.30 22.37
N HIS A 672 -40.58 6.67 21.24
CA HIS A 672 -40.04 7.08 19.96
C HIS A 672 -40.61 8.43 19.51
N PRO A 673 -39.76 9.41 19.14
CA PRO A 673 -40.23 10.65 18.54
C PRO A 673 -41.02 10.41 17.24
N GLN A 674 -41.99 11.28 16.97
CA GLN A 674 -42.80 11.19 15.76
C GLN A 674 -41.92 11.42 14.52
N GLY A 675 -41.96 10.49 13.55
CA GLY A 675 -41.08 10.51 12.38
C GLY A 675 -39.67 9.93 12.59
N ALA A 676 -39.40 9.31 13.75
CA ALA A 676 -38.11 8.65 13.99
C ALA A 676 -37.88 7.44 13.05
N VAL A 677 -36.66 7.33 12.52
CA VAL A 677 -36.27 6.31 11.54
C VAL A 677 -35.66 5.10 12.25
N ARG A 678 -36.12 3.90 11.90
CA ARG A 678 -35.59 2.63 12.39
C ARG A 678 -34.32 2.25 11.62
N VAL A 679 -33.19 2.11 12.31
CA VAL A 679 -31.89 1.77 11.71
C VAL A 679 -31.10 0.83 12.64
N SER A 680 -30.26 -0.04 12.09
CA SER A 680 -29.35 -0.86 12.90
C SER A 680 -28.18 -0.07 13.49
N ALA A 681 -27.79 1.03 12.82
CA ALA A 681 -26.77 1.98 13.27
C ALA A 681 -26.99 3.36 12.64
N VAL A 682 -26.68 4.42 13.37
CA VAL A 682 -26.52 5.78 12.82
C VAL A 682 -25.25 5.81 11.97
N THR A 683 -25.29 6.39 10.78
CA THR A 683 -24.13 6.46 9.89
C THR A 683 -23.70 7.90 9.66
N VAL A 684 -22.44 8.20 10.00
CA VAL A 684 -21.79 9.50 9.80
C VAL A 684 -20.57 9.31 8.90
N HIS A 685 -20.43 10.10 7.82
CA HIS A 685 -19.25 10.04 6.96
C HIS A 685 -18.32 11.23 7.25
N LEU A 686 -17.03 10.94 7.39
CA LEU A 686 -15.97 11.94 7.55
C LEU A 686 -14.97 11.80 6.41
N GLY A 687 -14.45 12.91 5.90
CA GLY A 687 -13.31 12.89 4.99
C GLY A 687 -12.00 13.08 5.74
N LEU A 688 -11.09 12.12 5.68
CA LEU A 688 -9.66 12.37 5.91
C LEU A 688 -9.03 12.80 4.59
N VAL A 689 -8.69 14.09 4.48
CA VAL A 689 -8.08 14.70 3.28
C VAL A 689 -6.60 14.28 3.17
N LEU A 690 -5.93 14.18 4.32
CA LEU A 690 -4.58 13.62 4.48
C LEU A 690 -4.60 12.51 5.55
N GLY A 691 -3.47 11.81 5.70
CA GLY A 691 -3.28 10.89 6.81
C GLY A 691 -3.20 11.63 8.14
N SER A 692 -3.46 10.92 9.24
CA SER A 692 -3.26 11.46 10.58
C SER A 692 -2.45 10.49 11.44
N PRO A 693 -1.44 10.96 12.20
CA PRO A 693 -0.75 10.11 13.16
C PRO A 693 -1.72 9.55 14.22
N TYR A 694 -2.81 10.27 14.52
CA TYR A 694 -3.78 9.90 15.55
C TYR A 694 -5.19 10.46 15.26
N LEU A 695 -6.14 9.58 14.98
CA LEU A 695 -7.56 9.90 14.80
C LEU A 695 -8.38 9.43 16.01
N ARG A 696 -9.06 10.37 16.68
CA ARG A 696 -10.01 10.14 17.76
C ARG A 696 -11.44 10.42 17.28
N VAL A 697 -12.40 9.63 17.73
CA VAL A 697 -13.83 9.79 17.42
C VAL A 697 -14.63 9.60 18.70
N ASP A 698 -15.23 10.69 19.18
CA ASP A 698 -15.98 10.76 20.43
C ASP A 698 -17.50 10.82 20.21
N VAL A 699 -18.25 10.17 21.09
CA VAL A 699 -19.68 10.41 21.26
C VAL A 699 -19.88 11.52 22.28
N VAL A 700 -20.47 12.63 21.85
CA VAL A 700 -20.66 13.84 22.66
C VAL A 700 -22.15 14.04 22.94
N PRO A 701 -22.60 13.91 24.20
CA PRO A 701 -23.97 14.27 24.56
C PRO A 701 -24.19 15.78 24.41
N VAL A 702 -25.37 16.17 23.94
CA VAL A 702 -25.76 17.58 23.85
C VAL A 702 -26.29 18.09 25.19
N ASP A 703 -27.03 17.23 25.91
CA ASP A 703 -27.69 17.57 27.17
C ASP A 703 -27.05 16.79 28.32
N ILE A 704 -26.39 17.49 29.23
CA ILE A 704 -25.69 16.92 30.40
C ILE A 704 -26.35 17.44 31.68
N CYS A 705 -26.62 16.56 32.63
CA CYS A 705 -27.24 16.88 33.92
C CYS A 705 -26.43 16.33 35.10
N SER A 706 -26.38 17.09 36.20
CA SER A 706 -25.76 16.69 37.47
C SER A 706 -26.57 15.63 38.24
N ALA A 707 -27.86 15.49 37.95
CA ALA A 707 -28.73 14.44 38.47
C ALA A 707 -29.70 13.92 37.39
N SER A 708 -30.27 12.72 37.56
CA SER A 708 -31.33 12.26 36.65
C SER A 708 -32.55 13.18 36.72
N PRO A 709 -33.12 13.64 35.59
CA PRO A 709 -34.18 14.66 35.57
C PRO A 709 -35.52 14.24 36.22
N LEU A 710 -35.63 12.97 36.64
CA LEU A 710 -36.79 12.39 37.30
C LEU A 710 -36.62 12.21 38.83
N ILE A 711 -35.43 12.44 39.39
CA ILE A 711 -35.20 12.40 40.85
C ILE A 711 -35.51 13.79 41.43
N GLY A 712 -36.77 14.20 41.36
CA GLY A 712 -37.14 15.61 41.56
C GLY A 712 -38.58 15.93 41.96
N ARG A 713 -39.43 14.95 42.29
CA ARG A 713 -40.73 15.16 42.97
C ARG A 713 -41.30 13.85 43.51
N LYS A 714 -41.50 13.75 44.84
CA LYS A 714 -42.34 12.70 45.43
C LYS A 714 -43.76 12.84 44.87
N GLY A 715 -44.28 11.81 44.20
CA GLY A 715 -45.65 11.76 43.69
C GLY A 715 -45.83 12.03 42.19
N ALA A 716 -44.77 12.18 41.40
CA ALA A 716 -44.91 12.24 39.93
C ALA A 716 -45.09 10.83 39.33
N SER A 717 -46.13 10.67 38.50
CA SER A 717 -46.32 9.48 37.65
C SER A 717 -45.09 9.22 36.77
N THR A 718 -44.86 7.96 36.37
CA THR A 718 -43.84 7.57 35.39
C THR A 718 -44.05 8.32 34.09
N THR A 719 -43.39 9.48 33.97
CA THR A 719 -43.63 10.43 32.90
C THR A 719 -42.76 10.04 31.72
N THR A 720 -43.37 9.41 30.72
CA THR A 720 -42.70 8.96 29.51
C THR A 720 -42.13 10.14 28.72
N ILE A 721 -40.84 10.06 28.40
CA ILE A 721 -40.08 11.06 27.67
C ILE A 721 -40.22 10.79 26.16
N SER A 722 -41.18 11.48 25.53
CA SER A 722 -41.35 11.48 24.06
C SER A 722 -40.45 12.50 23.35
N ASP A 723 -40.03 13.55 24.06
CA ASP A 723 -39.09 14.56 23.60
C ASP A 723 -37.70 14.26 24.18
N LEU A 724 -36.82 13.71 23.33
CA LEU A 724 -35.46 13.31 23.71
C LEU A 724 -34.55 14.49 24.07
N SER A 725 -34.94 15.76 23.83
CA SER A 725 -34.22 16.92 24.39
C SER A 725 -34.36 17.05 25.91
N ARG A 726 -35.38 16.38 26.49
CA ARG A 726 -35.61 16.29 27.94
C ARG A 726 -34.93 15.08 28.58
N ALA A 727 -34.38 14.17 27.76
CA ALA A 727 -33.49 13.11 28.21
C ALA A 727 -32.04 13.63 28.20
N CYS A 728 -31.46 13.82 29.38
CA CYS A 728 -30.08 14.25 29.55
C CYS A 728 -29.20 13.17 30.16
N VAL A 729 -27.93 13.19 29.75
CA VAL A 729 -26.89 12.27 30.19
C VAL A 729 -26.33 12.72 31.55
N ARG A 730 -26.12 11.77 32.47
CA ARG A 730 -25.53 12.07 33.77
C ARG A 730 -24.06 12.47 33.63
N GLU A 731 -23.67 13.57 34.27
CA GLU A 731 -22.28 14.05 34.28
C GLU A 731 -21.30 12.99 34.84
N SER A 732 -21.76 12.09 35.72
CA SER A 732 -20.95 10.99 36.27
C SER A 732 -20.48 9.93 35.27
N ILE A 733 -21.00 9.92 34.04
CA ILE A 733 -20.51 9.04 32.95
C ILE A 733 -19.85 9.81 31.81
N VAL A 734 -19.67 11.12 31.98
CA VAL A 734 -18.98 12.00 31.03
C VAL A 734 -17.51 12.11 31.44
N THR A 735 -16.62 11.88 30.49
CA THR A 735 -15.20 12.21 30.58
C THR A 735 -14.91 13.45 29.75
N GLU A 736 -13.87 14.21 30.09
CA GLU A 736 -13.45 15.36 29.30
C GLU A 736 -12.07 15.11 28.68
N PHE A 737 -11.97 15.35 27.38
CA PHE A 737 -10.71 15.33 26.64
C PHE A 737 -10.64 16.60 25.80
N ALA A 738 -9.66 17.46 26.06
CA ALA A 738 -9.43 18.73 25.36
C ALA A 738 -10.68 19.61 25.19
N GLY A 739 -11.36 19.95 26.29
CA GLY A 739 -12.56 20.79 26.28
C GLY A 739 -13.81 20.14 25.68
N VAL A 740 -13.75 18.85 25.32
CA VAL A 740 -14.90 18.10 24.79
C VAL A 740 -15.33 17.06 25.81
N LYS A 741 -16.52 17.29 26.37
CA LYS A 741 -17.26 16.37 27.22
C LYS A 741 -17.84 15.23 26.38
N SER A 742 -17.40 14.00 26.63
CA SER A 742 -17.74 12.78 25.88
C SER A 742 -18.18 11.66 26.81
N ILE A 743 -19.04 10.76 26.35
CA ILE A 743 -19.40 9.53 27.11
C ILE A 743 -18.51 8.33 26.76
N GLY A 744 -17.59 8.50 25.81
CA GLY A 744 -16.74 7.45 25.28
C GLY A 744 -16.57 7.57 23.76
N GLN A 745 -15.73 6.71 23.22
CA GLN A 745 -15.40 6.68 21.80
C GLN A 745 -16.25 5.66 21.02
N LEU A 746 -16.23 5.74 19.69
CA LEU A 746 -16.74 4.68 18.84
C LEU A 746 -15.81 3.45 18.90
N PRO A 747 -16.34 2.21 18.86
CA PRO A 747 -15.52 1.01 18.81
C PRO A 747 -14.46 1.06 17.70
N GLY A 748 -13.21 0.70 18.03
CA GLY A 748 -12.08 0.72 17.10
C GLY A 748 -11.34 2.08 17.00
N TYR A 749 -11.74 3.08 17.79
CA TYR A 749 -11.01 4.33 18.00
C TYR A 749 -10.39 4.37 19.40
N PRO A 750 -9.35 5.18 19.66
CA PRO A 750 -8.63 6.02 18.70
C PRO A 750 -7.72 5.19 17.78
N GLN A 751 -7.56 5.61 16.53
CA GLN A 751 -6.69 4.96 15.56
C GLN A 751 -5.34 5.69 15.44
N ASN A 752 -4.26 4.95 15.62
CA ASN A 752 -2.91 5.44 15.30
C ASN A 752 -2.67 5.22 13.80
N TYR A 753 -1.98 6.13 13.12
CA TYR A 753 -1.58 5.99 11.71
C TYR A 753 -2.80 5.75 10.79
N ALA A 754 -3.74 6.71 10.82
CA ALA A 754 -4.94 6.72 10.01
C ALA A 754 -4.63 7.14 8.55
N MET A 755 -5.39 6.59 7.61
CA MET A 755 -5.20 6.79 6.17
C MET A 755 -6.13 7.86 5.59
N PRO A 756 -5.70 8.62 4.56
CA PRO A 756 -6.60 9.46 3.79
C PRO A 756 -7.74 8.64 3.17
N GLY A 757 -8.93 9.22 3.10
CA GLY A 757 -10.12 8.59 2.51
C GLY A 757 -11.40 8.91 3.27
N GLU A 758 -12.50 8.30 2.82
CA GLU A 758 -13.78 8.35 3.53
C GLU A 758 -13.74 7.40 4.74
N VAL A 759 -14.01 7.96 5.92
CA VAL A 759 -14.17 7.24 7.18
C VAL A 759 -15.67 7.10 7.44
N ASN A 760 -16.18 5.90 7.20
CA ASN A 760 -17.59 5.55 7.41
C ASN A 760 -17.78 5.09 8.85
N LEU A 761 -18.45 5.90 9.66
CA LEU A 761 -18.73 5.61 11.06
C LEU A 761 -20.14 5.05 11.20
N HIS A 762 -20.25 3.76 11.55
CA HIS A 762 -21.52 3.13 11.89
C HIS A 762 -21.62 2.98 13.41
N TRP A 763 -22.62 3.60 14.03
CA TRP A 763 -22.81 3.62 15.47
C TRP A 763 -24.18 3.08 15.89
N SER A 764 -24.18 1.90 16.52
CA SER A 764 -25.37 1.23 17.09
C SER A 764 -25.73 1.70 18.50
N GLY A 765 -25.17 2.83 18.95
CA GLY A 765 -25.23 3.25 20.35
C GLY A 765 -24.20 2.54 21.25
N PHE A 766 -23.56 1.47 20.79
CA PHE A 766 -22.47 0.79 21.49
C PHE A 766 -21.20 1.65 21.51
N LEU A 767 -20.61 1.81 22.68
CA LEU A 767 -19.39 2.56 22.92
C LEU A 767 -18.21 1.61 23.03
N ALA A 768 -17.03 2.13 22.70
CA ALA A 768 -15.78 1.41 22.79
C ALA A 768 -15.47 0.90 24.22
N SER A 769 -16.04 1.54 25.26
CA SER A 769 -15.97 1.09 26.67
C SER A 769 -16.87 -0.12 27.01
N GLY A 770 -17.39 -0.86 26.03
CA GLY A 770 -18.31 -1.99 26.25
C GLY A 770 -19.71 -1.62 26.78
N ARG A 771 -20.11 -0.34 26.73
CA ARG A 771 -21.39 0.16 27.26
C ARG A 771 -22.26 0.76 26.15
N TYR A 772 -23.58 0.83 26.35
CA TYR A 772 -24.48 1.55 25.45
C TYR A 772 -24.75 2.98 25.94
N ALA A 773 -24.85 3.92 25.00
CA ALA A 773 -25.27 5.28 25.29
C ALA A 773 -26.74 5.33 25.75
N PRO A 774 -27.11 6.17 26.74
CA PRO A 774 -28.51 6.44 27.07
C PRO A 774 -29.32 6.98 25.89
N PRO A 775 -30.66 6.83 25.86
CA PRO A 775 -31.50 7.63 24.99
C PRO A 775 -31.28 9.12 25.25
N GLY A 776 -31.30 9.93 24.19
CA GLY A 776 -31.01 11.37 24.28
C GLY A 776 -30.46 11.95 22.99
N ARG A 777 -29.93 13.17 23.06
CA ARG A 777 -29.35 13.89 21.91
C ARG A 777 -27.82 13.85 21.92
N TYR A 778 -27.24 13.58 20.75
CA TYR A 778 -25.81 13.36 20.56
C TYR A 778 -25.30 14.07 19.32
N ARG A 779 -23.99 14.23 19.26
CA ARG A 779 -23.21 14.43 18.04
C ARG A 779 -21.94 13.59 18.09
N ILE A 780 -21.41 13.22 16.94
CA ILE A 780 -20.08 12.65 16.82
C ILE A 780 -19.07 13.79 16.66
N VAL A 781 -17.96 13.72 17.40
CA VAL A 781 -16.85 14.67 17.28
C VAL A 781 -15.59 13.90 16.90
N ALA A 782 -15.12 14.14 15.68
CA ALA A 782 -13.88 13.58 15.16
C ALA A 782 -12.73 14.56 15.32
N ARG A 783 -11.59 14.06 15.77
CA ARG A 783 -10.38 14.83 16.02
C ARG A 783 -9.16 14.13 15.46
N ALA A 784 -8.50 14.77 14.50
CA ALA A 784 -7.28 14.26 13.89
C ALA A 784 -6.12 15.14 14.33
N LEU A 785 -5.02 14.52 14.75
CA LEU A 785 -3.74 15.19 14.89
C LEU A 785 -3.22 15.52 13.49
N SER A 786 -2.77 16.75 13.28
CA SER A 786 -2.14 17.15 12.01
C SER A 786 -0.81 16.41 11.82
N ILE A 787 -0.36 16.29 10.57
CA ILE A 787 0.94 15.69 10.27
C ILE A 787 2.05 16.58 10.88
N MET A 788 3.09 15.96 11.46
CA MET A 788 4.11 16.63 12.29
C MET A 788 3.54 17.42 13.49
N GLY A 789 2.29 17.13 13.88
CA GLY A 789 1.66 17.67 15.08
C GLY A 789 2.19 17.02 16.36
N ASP A 790 2.05 17.77 17.46
CA ASP A 790 2.29 17.30 18.82
C ASP A 790 0.95 16.96 19.47
N ALA A 791 0.79 15.72 19.93
CA ALA A 791 -0.43 15.25 20.57
C ALA A 791 -0.77 16.03 21.86
N ALA A 792 0.23 16.58 22.55
CA ALA A 792 0.04 17.38 23.76
C ALA A 792 -0.42 18.83 23.48
N ASN A 793 -0.19 19.34 22.26
CA ASN A 793 -0.61 20.69 21.87
C ASN A 793 -1.94 20.68 21.10
N TRP A 794 -3.01 21.14 21.75
CA TRP A 794 -4.35 21.19 21.17
C TRP A 794 -4.50 22.05 19.91
N THR A 795 -3.61 23.00 19.65
CA THR A 795 -3.64 23.78 18.40
C THR A 795 -3.20 22.96 17.19
N HIS A 796 -2.58 21.79 17.38
CA HIS A 796 -2.18 20.87 16.31
C HIS A 796 -3.29 19.87 15.92
N TRP A 797 -4.46 19.94 16.56
CA TRP A 797 -5.60 19.04 16.32
C TRP A 797 -6.70 19.73 15.52
N GLN A 798 -7.15 19.08 14.45
CA GLN A 798 -8.32 19.49 13.69
C GLN A 798 -9.57 18.80 14.23
N THR A 799 -10.70 19.51 14.29
CA THR A 799 -11.94 19.01 14.88
C THR A 799 -13.12 19.19 13.92
N VAL A 800 -13.80 18.09 13.58
CA VAL A 800 -15.07 18.08 12.84
C VAL A 800 -16.18 17.56 13.75
N ARG A 801 -17.38 18.12 13.60
CA ARG A 801 -18.57 17.73 14.38
C ARG A 801 -19.69 17.35 13.41
N SER A 802 -20.36 16.24 13.67
CA SER A 802 -21.59 15.89 12.96
C SER A 802 -22.72 16.88 13.30
N PRO A 803 -23.81 16.90 12.53
CA PRO A 803 -25.11 17.37 13.00
C PRO A 803 -25.51 16.74 14.34
N ILE A 804 -26.45 17.38 15.04
CA ILE A 804 -27.10 16.79 16.22
C ILE A 804 -28.15 15.79 15.74
N PHE A 805 -28.17 14.62 16.36
CA PHE A 805 -29.21 13.61 16.17
C PHE A 805 -29.67 13.06 17.52
N SER A 806 -30.82 12.39 17.53
CA SER A 806 -31.38 11.80 18.75
C SER A 806 -31.47 10.27 18.62
N ILE A 807 -31.25 9.54 19.71
CA ILE A 807 -31.40 8.07 19.72
C ILE A 807 -32.40 7.61 20.79
N SER A 808 -33.17 6.59 20.42
CA SER A 808 -33.99 5.74 21.30
C SER A 808 -33.79 4.27 20.89
N TYR A 809 -34.35 3.35 21.66
CA TYR A 809 -34.20 1.90 21.42
C TYR A 809 -35.55 1.19 21.46
N ASP A 810 -35.73 0.14 20.66
CA ASP A 810 -36.96 -0.67 20.60
C ASP A 810 -36.65 -2.18 20.61
N ASP A 811 -37.51 -2.94 21.29
CA ASP A 811 -37.50 -4.40 21.37
C ASP A 811 -37.83 -5.06 20.02
N ASN A 812 -38.58 -4.38 19.15
CA ASN A 812 -39.05 -4.92 17.87
C ASN A 812 -38.04 -4.80 16.71
N LEU A 813 -36.82 -4.34 16.97
CA LEU A 813 -35.73 -4.25 16.01
C LEU A 813 -34.68 -5.33 16.28
N PHE A 814 -34.97 -6.57 15.89
CA PHE A 814 -33.97 -7.62 15.90
C PHE A 814 -32.92 -7.36 14.82
N LEU A 815 -31.64 -7.58 15.17
CA LEU A 815 -30.57 -7.68 14.19
C LEU A 815 -30.84 -8.90 13.30
N THR A 816 -31.21 -8.68 12.04
CA THR A 816 -31.32 -9.75 11.05
C THR A 816 -29.92 -10.28 10.76
N GLY A 817 -29.50 -11.28 11.54
CA GLY A 817 -28.14 -11.83 11.52
C GLY A 817 -27.89 -12.94 12.55
N ASP A 818 -28.51 -12.89 13.75
CA ASP A 818 -28.23 -13.83 14.84
C ASP A 818 -29.51 -14.50 15.40
N GLN A 819 -30.07 -15.42 14.62
CA GLN A 819 -30.90 -16.52 15.13
C GLN A 819 -30.35 -17.82 14.57
N PRO A 820 -29.95 -18.81 15.40
CA PRO A 820 -29.72 -20.15 14.92
C PRO A 820 -31.06 -20.73 14.48
N SER A 821 -31.13 -21.25 13.25
CA SER A 821 -32.30 -21.99 12.79
C SER A 821 -32.42 -23.29 13.59
N GLU A 822 -33.40 -23.36 14.48
CA GLU A 822 -33.83 -24.64 15.05
C GLU A 822 -34.32 -25.55 13.92
N GLY A 823 -33.64 -26.69 13.72
CA GLY A 823 -34.17 -27.80 12.92
C GLY A 823 -33.54 -28.07 11.56
N GLU A 824 -32.20 -28.18 11.47
CA GLU A 824 -31.59 -29.14 10.52
C GLU A 824 -30.56 -30.04 11.24
N PRO A 825 -30.37 -31.31 10.84
CA PRO A 825 -29.53 -32.26 11.56
C PRO A 825 -28.04 -31.97 11.38
N SER A 826 -27.25 -32.37 12.38
CA SER A 826 -25.79 -32.29 12.37
C SER A 826 -25.15 -33.08 11.23
N ASP A 827 -24.47 -32.39 10.30
CA ASP A 827 -23.55 -33.00 9.34
C ASP A 827 -22.09 -32.75 9.82
N PRO A 828 -21.32 -33.78 10.23
CA PRO A 828 -20.13 -33.59 11.07
C PRO A 828 -18.82 -33.45 10.27
N LEU A 829 -18.71 -32.44 9.41
CA LEU A 829 -17.47 -32.08 8.70
C LEU A 829 -17.25 -30.56 8.65
N TYR A 830 -15.99 -30.13 8.62
CA TYR A 830 -15.48 -28.74 8.73
C TYR A 830 -15.39 -28.13 10.15
N MET A 831 -14.59 -28.79 11.01
CA MET A 831 -13.59 -28.03 11.78
C MET A 831 -12.33 -27.88 10.91
N GLY A 832 -11.76 -26.67 10.78
CA GLY A 832 -10.46 -26.47 10.16
C GLY A 832 -10.22 -25.10 9.52
N TYR A 833 -9.70 -24.17 10.33
CA TYR A 833 -8.90 -22.96 9.98
C TYR A 833 -9.53 -21.83 9.15
#